data_AF-A0A932MA34-F1
#
_entry.id   AF-A0A932MA34-F1
#
_cell.length_a   1.000
_cell.length_b   1.000
_cell.length_c   1.000
_cell.angle_alpha   90.00
_cell.angle_beta   90.00
_cell.angle_gamma   90.00
#
_symmetry.space_group_name_H-M   'P 1'
#
loop_
_entity.id
_entity.type
_entity.pdbx_description
1 polymer ?
#
loop_
_entity_poly.entity_id
_entity_poly.type
_entity_poly.pdbx_seq_one_letter_code
_entity_poly.pdbx_strand_id
1 'polypeptide(L)'
;MKAHVYKLAFVALLLAGLLLQLQIGDKSASGKKPAATGIGDIQNLQAAYQRWKAHYVRQGGDRRLTLPLGYSKSLSGEFTKAQGKMTLDLIDGSLSVVVSGLSAKEVFDVWLVKNRPGPGRSIKPEPGDAMVRVGSLRHEGDALRLQARLGQEALRGFQLDLVAVARAGKFPGEGTLFGSPSLFQRIFYSGERGEFAMPGGADAPSTTDGSILSLLSAPFRVLIPGPVYAVEAAGIKALESLVAQGEFIFFNETFNGNGRTCGTCHPAENNFTLNPAFIATRPPNDPLFVAEFNPDLKDLEKPKLMRLFGLILENVDGLEDPTHKFVMRGIPHTRALSTSLEPAPSIDGTTIPPNERTGWSGDGAPGSGTLRDFATGAIVQHFTRTLNRTPEVDFRLPTDAELDALEAFQLSLGRQADPSLPLPLKGARAKKGQEIFLDDSAGKCNICHANAGATASFAPGLNINFDTGVERLPGLPARLVDSSVPFDGGFGRDCEPATGCDPNNPAAGPFGNGTFNTPPLVEAADSGPFFHNNARQTIEGAVDFYNSDAFNDSPAGQFIGGIQLKANQVLAIAAFLRVINALENIRNSIELDNRAKLAGTLSEARRPLGVSSADIGDAIRVLEGQGLHLPAVGDLKNARRSVELARRTPVTALRNILINRAIAEQEKARGRMVEG
;
A
#
# COMPACT_ATOMS: atom_id res chain seq x y z
N MET A 1 74.26 7.72 17.15
CA MET A 1 72.90 7.90 17.73
C MET A 1 71.99 8.85 16.96
N LYS A 2 72.44 9.99 16.41
CA LYS A 2 71.54 10.92 15.69
C LYS A 2 70.98 10.39 14.35
N ALA A 3 71.68 9.51 13.63
CA ALA A 3 71.22 9.00 12.33
C ALA A 3 70.15 7.87 12.40
N HIS A 4 69.95 7.23 13.56
CA HIS A 4 68.91 6.19 13.72
C HIS A 4 67.56 6.76 14.15
N VAL A 5 67.54 7.92 14.82
CA VAL A 5 66.31 8.59 15.25
C VAL A 5 65.56 9.18 14.05
N TYR A 6 66.27 9.69 13.04
CA TYR A 6 65.62 10.20 11.82
C TYR A 6 65.03 9.10 10.94
N LYS A 7 65.61 7.88 10.92
CA LYS A 7 65.05 6.75 10.16
C LYS A 7 63.76 6.22 10.79
N LEU A 8 63.65 6.19 12.11
CA LEU A 8 62.41 5.79 12.81
C LEU A 8 61.30 6.84 12.70
N ALA A 9 61.64 8.13 12.76
CA ALA A 9 60.66 9.21 12.57
C ALA A 9 60.12 9.26 11.13
N PHE A 10 60.96 8.99 10.12
CA PHE A 10 60.54 8.98 8.72
C PHE A 10 59.65 7.77 8.38
N VAL A 11 59.92 6.61 8.98
CA VAL A 11 59.07 5.40 8.83
C VAL A 11 57.73 5.57 9.54
N ALA A 12 57.69 6.23 10.70
CA ALA A 12 56.44 6.54 11.41
C ALA A 12 55.56 7.55 10.66
N LEU A 13 56.16 8.56 10.01
CA LEU A 13 55.45 9.52 9.15
C LEU A 13 54.95 8.89 7.84
N LEU A 14 55.69 7.94 7.26
CA LEU A 14 55.24 7.17 6.10
C LEU A 14 54.09 6.20 6.48
N LEU A 15 54.14 5.58 7.66
CA LEU A 15 53.04 4.72 8.16
C LEU A 15 51.78 5.54 8.51
N ALA A 16 51.93 6.73 9.10
CA ALA A 16 50.82 7.63 9.37
C ALA A 16 50.21 8.22 8.08
N GLY A 17 51.05 8.51 7.07
CA GLY A 17 50.61 8.92 5.73
C GLY A 17 49.91 7.81 4.96
N LEU A 18 50.37 6.56 5.09
CA LEU A 18 49.73 5.38 4.48
C LEU A 18 48.40 5.02 5.17
N LEU A 19 48.29 5.24 6.48
CA LEU A 19 47.04 5.10 7.24
C LEU A 19 46.03 6.22 6.93
N LEU A 20 46.49 7.44 6.59
CA LEU A 20 45.61 8.53 6.13
C LEU A 20 45.19 8.37 4.65
N GLN A 21 46.06 7.84 3.78
CA GLN A 21 45.70 7.53 2.39
C GLN A 21 44.81 6.28 2.26
N LEU A 22 44.78 5.40 3.27
CA LEU A 22 43.75 4.36 3.41
C LEU A 22 42.39 4.89 3.91
N GLN A 23 42.29 6.16 4.29
CA GLN A 23 41.00 6.82 4.61
C GLN A 23 40.54 7.82 3.56
N ILE A 24 41.38 8.16 2.58
CA ILE A 24 41.08 9.14 1.52
C ILE A 24 41.54 8.55 0.19
N GLY A 25 40.81 7.54 -0.28
CA GLY A 25 41.00 6.89 -1.58
C GLY A 25 39.69 6.25 -2.02
N ASP A 26 39.10 6.83 -3.07
CA ASP A 26 37.95 6.36 -3.86
C ASP A 26 36.79 5.64 -3.16
N LYS A 27 35.72 6.41 -2.88
CA LYS A 27 34.34 5.90 -2.81
C LYS A 27 33.82 5.50 -4.19
N SER A 28 34.59 4.70 -4.93
CA SER A 28 34.17 4.08 -6.18
C SER A 28 34.11 2.57 -5.98
N ALA A 29 32.88 2.05 -6.09
CA ALA A 29 32.57 0.65 -6.40
C ALA A 29 33.35 -0.45 -5.64
N SER A 30 33.16 -0.56 -4.32
CA SER A 30 33.36 -1.84 -3.63
C SER A 30 32.05 -2.62 -3.61
N GLY A 31 32.05 -3.85 -4.12
CA GLY A 31 30.87 -4.73 -4.21
C GLY A 31 30.06 -4.76 -2.92
N LYS A 32 28.94 -4.03 -2.90
CA LYS A 32 27.97 -4.06 -1.81
C LYS A 32 27.41 -5.48 -1.71
N LYS A 33 27.50 -6.07 -0.51
CA LYS A 33 26.62 -7.18 -0.13
C LYS A 33 25.17 -6.75 -0.40
N PRO A 34 24.29 -7.65 -0.83
CA PRO A 34 22.89 -7.30 -1.07
C PRO A 34 22.32 -6.61 0.17
N ALA A 35 21.60 -5.51 -0.04
CA ALA A 35 20.99 -4.76 1.04
C ALA A 35 20.02 -5.68 1.79
N ALA A 36 20.16 -5.78 3.11
CA ALA A 36 19.19 -6.54 3.90
C ALA A 36 17.81 -5.87 3.72
N THR A 37 16.83 -6.60 3.19
CA THR A 37 15.47 -6.09 2.91
C THR A 37 14.62 -5.88 4.16
N GLY A 38 15.26 -5.78 5.33
CA GLY A 38 14.64 -5.61 6.64
C GLY A 38 13.42 -6.50 6.83
N ILE A 39 12.23 -5.89 6.73
CA ILE A 39 10.94 -6.57 6.94
C ILE A 39 10.17 -6.91 5.65
N GLY A 40 10.64 -6.46 4.49
CA GLY A 40 10.09 -6.87 3.19
C GLY A 40 10.60 -8.24 2.72
N ASP A 41 9.75 -8.96 1.99
CA ASP A 41 10.09 -10.26 1.37
C ASP A 41 10.06 -10.18 -0.17
N ILE A 42 11.22 -10.38 -0.78
CA ILE A 42 11.37 -10.37 -2.24
C ILE A 42 10.59 -11.50 -2.90
N GLN A 43 10.46 -12.67 -2.27
CA GLN A 43 9.72 -13.80 -2.82
C GLN A 43 8.24 -13.44 -2.98
N ASN A 44 7.71 -12.65 -2.03
CA ASN A 44 6.35 -12.15 -2.08
C ASN A 44 6.14 -11.21 -3.27
N LEU A 45 7.02 -10.22 -3.43
CA LEU A 45 6.98 -9.29 -4.57
C LEU A 45 7.11 -10.03 -5.91
N GLN A 46 8.00 -11.03 -5.99
CA GLN A 46 8.16 -11.87 -7.17
C GLN A 46 6.89 -12.64 -7.51
N ALA A 47 6.25 -13.27 -6.52
CA ALA A 47 5.01 -14.01 -6.72
C ALA A 47 3.87 -13.10 -7.21
N ALA A 48 3.74 -11.92 -6.61
CA ALA A 48 2.77 -10.90 -7.05
C ALA A 48 3.02 -10.47 -8.50
N TYR A 49 4.27 -10.17 -8.85
CA TYR A 49 4.65 -9.80 -10.21
C TYR A 49 4.32 -10.91 -11.23
N GLN A 50 4.59 -12.18 -10.92
CA GLN A 50 4.31 -13.28 -11.86
C GLN A 50 2.80 -13.46 -12.10
N ARG A 51 1.98 -13.35 -11.04
CA ARG A 51 0.52 -13.37 -11.17
C ARG A 51 0.02 -12.23 -12.05
N TRP A 52 0.51 -11.02 -11.78
CA TRP A 52 0.18 -9.83 -12.56
C TRP A 52 0.61 -9.98 -14.02
N LYS A 53 1.85 -10.43 -14.29
CA LYS A 53 2.40 -10.59 -15.65
C LYS A 53 1.54 -11.54 -16.47
N ALA A 54 1.18 -12.68 -15.89
CA ALA A 54 0.34 -13.67 -16.57
C ALA A 54 -1.02 -13.08 -16.95
N HIS A 55 -1.63 -12.25 -16.09
CA HIS A 55 -2.87 -11.56 -16.39
C HIS A 55 -2.68 -10.49 -17.47
N TYR A 56 -1.66 -9.65 -17.33
CA TYR A 56 -1.35 -8.54 -18.23
C TYR A 56 -1.10 -8.99 -19.68
N VAL A 57 -0.31 -10.04 -19.87
CA VAL A 57 -0.04 -10.62 -21.21
C VAL A 57 -1.31 -11.20 -21.82
N ARG A 58 -2.16 -11.90 -21.05
CA ARG A 58 -3.44 -12.43 -21.56
C ARG A 58 -4.38 -11.33 -22.06
N GLN A 59 -4.29 -10.12 -21.52
CA GLN A 59 -5.06 -8.96 -21.98
C GLN A 59 -4.42 -8.23 -23.18
N GLY A 60 -3.28 -8.71 -23.67
CA GLY A 60 -2.53 -8.11 -24.77
C GLY A 60 -1.68 -6.91 -24.35
N GLY A 61 -1.31 -6.83 -23.06
CA GLY A 61 -0.44 -5.78 -22.51
C GLY A 61 0.99 -5.81 -23.05
N ASP A 62 1.43 -6.95 -23.55
CA ASP A 62 2.70 -7.11 -24.28
C ASP A 62 2.74 -6.36 -25.61
N ARG A 63 1.57 -6.03 -26.18
CA ARG A 63 1.42 -5.23 -27.39
C ARG A 63 0.86 -3.83 -27.14
N ARG A 64 -0.08 -3.70 -26.21
CA ARG A 64 -0.83 -2.45 -25.96
C ARG A 64 -0.62 -1.95 -24.54
N LEU A 65 0.06 -0.82 -24.41
CA LEU A 65 0.14 -0.09 -23.14
C LEU A 65 -1.17 0.68 -22.95
N THR A 66 -1.90 0.41 -21.86
CA THR A 66 -3.09 1.17 -21.47
C THR A 66 -2.81 1.89 -20.16
N LEU A 67 -2.97 3.21 -20.15
CA LEU A 67 -2.83 4.05 -18.97
C LEU A 67 -4.16 4.77 -18.67
N PRO A 68 -4.78 4.54 -17.50
CA PRO A 68 -5.94 5.29 -17.05
C PRO A 68 -5.58 6.75 -16.78
N LEU A 69 -6.53 7.66 -17.00
CA LEU A 69 -6.37 9.10 -16.80
C LEU A 69 -7.44 9.57 -15.81
N GLY A 70 -7.02 10.27 -14.76
CA GLY A 70 -7.92 10.79 -13.73
C GLY A 70 -7.41 12.07 -13.07
N TYR A 71 -8.29 12.69 -12.29
CA TYR A 71 -7.95 13.83 -11.44
C TYR A 71 -6.93 13.42 -10.38
N SER A 72 -5.88 14.22 -10.21
CA SER A 72 -4.88 14.01 -9.16
C SER A 72 -4.86 15.19 -8.20
N LYS A 73 -5.14 14.96 -6.90
CA LYS A 73 -5.08 16.01 -5.88
C LYS A 73 -3.68 16.61 -5.67
N SER A 74 -2.63 15.99 -6.22
CA SER A 74 -1.26 16.47 -6.15
C SER A 74 -0.76 17.15 -7.43
N LEU A 75 -1.33 16.81 -8.59
CA LEU A 75 -0.84 17.26 -9.90
C LEU A 75 -1.84 18.17 -10.64
N SER A 76 -3.14 17.96 -10.42
CA SER A 76 -4.19 18.71 -11.11
C SER A 76 -4.37 20.11 -10.54
N GLY A 77 -4.47 21.11 -11.42
CA GLY A 77 -4.69 22.50 -11.01
C GLY A 77 -6.09 22.76 -10.44
N GLU A 78 -7.08 21.95 -10.82
CA GLU A 78 -8.46 22.06 -10.37
C GLU A 78 -9.14 20.69 -10.35
N PHE A 79 -10.15 20.55 -9.48
CA PHE A 79 -10.96 19.34 -9.42
C PHE A 79 -11.78 19.15 -10.70
N THR A 80 -11.86 17.91 -11.16
CA THR A 80 -12.76 17.52 -12.23
C THR A 80 -13.25 16.09 -12.00
N LYS A 81 -14.49 15.82 -12.43
CA LYS A 81 -15.02 14.44 -12.53
C LYS A 81 -14.60 13.75 -13.83
N ALA A 82 -13.82 14.44 -14.67
CA ALA A 82 -13.38 13.87 -15.92
C ALA A 82 -12.46 12.68 -15.70
N GLN A 83 -12.62 11.69 -16.56
CA GLN A 83 -11.86 10.45 -16.53
C GLN A 83 -11.67 9.93 -17.94
N GLY A 84 -10.63 9.12 -18.13
CA GLY A 84 -10.34 8.58 -19.43
C GLY A 84 -9.25 7.53 -19.40
N LYS A 85 -8.73 7.24 -20.59
CA LYS A 85 -7.56 6.38 -20.76
C LYS A 85 -6.81 6.74 -22.03
N MET A 86 -5.52 6.47 -22.01
CA MET A 86 -4.65 6.42 -23.17
C MET A 86 -4.32 4.96 -23.48
N THR A 87 -4.37 4.59 -24.75
CA THR A 87 -3.93 3.29 -25.25
C THR A 87 -2.90 3.52 -26.36
N LEU A 88 -1.73 2.90 -26.23
CA LEU A 88 -0.62 2.94 -27.19
C LEU A 88 -0.33 1.53 -27.72
N ASP A 89 -0.45 1.31 -29.03
CA ASP A 89 0.04 0.10 -29.71
C ASP A 89 1.56 0.24 -29.95
N LEU A 90 2.32 -0.69 -29.36
CA LEU A 90 3.78 -0.68 -29.36
C LEU A 90 4.40 -1.20 -30.67
N ILE A 91 3.58 -1.70 -31.60
CA ILE A 91 4.03 -2.21 -32.91
C ILE A 91 4.01 -1.10 -33.94
N ASP A 92 2.88 -0.39 -34.07
CA ASP A 92 2.67 0.57 -35.16
C ASP A 92 2.67 2.04 -34.72
N GLY A 93 2.74 2.29 -33.41
CA GLY A 93 2.81 3.61 -32.81
C GLY A 93 1.48 4.36 -32.80
N SER A 94 0.37 3.65 -33.03
CA SER A 94 -0.96 4.23 -32.90
C SER A 94 -1.29 4.51 -31.43
N LEU A 95 -1.67 5.75 -31.16
CA LEU A 95 -2.06 6.22 -29.84
C LEU A 95 -3.51 6.71 -29.91
N SER A 96 -4.33 6.22 -28.99
CA SER A 96 -5.70 6.69 -28.80
C SER A 96 -5.87 7.22 -27.38
N VAL A 97 -6.55 8.34 -27.23
CA VAL A 97 -7.00 8.86 -25.95
C VAL A 97 -8.50 9.07 -26.00
N VAL A 98 -9.19 8.64 -24.96
CA VAL A 98 -10.63 8.85 -24.79
C VAL A 98 -10.85 9.40 -23.39
N VAL A 99 -11.50 10.55 -23.30
CA VAL A 99 -11.82 11.24 -22.04
C VAL A 99 -13.29 11.63 -22.04
N SER A 100 -13.97 11.40 -20.93
CA SER A 100 -15.34 11.87 -20.69
C SER A 100 -15.34 12.89 -19.54
N GLY A 101 -16.33 13.78 -19.53
CA GLY A 101 -16.53 14.75 -18.43
C GLY A 101 -15.72 16.04 -18.49
N LEU A 102 -14.87 16.24 -19.50
CA LEU A 102 -14.24 17.53 -19.77
C LEU A 102 -15.20 18.48 -20.50
N SER A 103 -15.06 19.78 -20.24
CA SER A 103 -15.86 20.85 -20.87
C SER A 103 -15.75 20.82 -22.39
N ALA A 104 -16.90 20.92 -23.07
CA ALA A 104 -16.94 21.00 -24.52
C ALA A 104 -16.61 22.37 -25.13
N LYS A 105 -16.43 23.38 -24.28
CA LYS A 105 -16.10 24.75 -24.69
C LYS A 105 -14.59 24.99 -24.74
N GLU A 106 -13.81 24.03 -24.27
CA GLU A 106 -12.38 24.20 -24.03
C GLU A 106 -11.61 23.14 -24.80
N VAL A 107 -10.44 23.51 -25.29
CA VAL A 107 -9.56 22.58 -26.02
C VAL A 107 -8.54 22.04 -25.04
N PHE A 108 -8.29 20.73 -25.13
CA PHE A 108 -7.34 20.03 -24.28
C PHE A 108 -6.29 19.34 -25.13
N ASP A 109 -5.02 19.46 -24.73
CA ASP A 109 -3.87 18.83 -25.35
C ASP A 109 -3.39 17.64 -24.52
N VAL A 110 -3.00 16.58 -25.22
CA VAL A 110 -2.39 15.37 -24.63
C VAL A 110 -0.88 15.48 -24.74
N TRP A 111 -0.19 15.19 -23.63
CA TRP A 111 1.25 15.22 -23.51
C TRP A 111 1.79 13.89 -22.98
N LEU A 112 2.87 13.42 -23.60
CA LEU A 112 3.74 12.38 -23.04
C LEU A 112 4.86 13.07 -22.29
N VAL A 113 5.15 12.60 -21.07
CA VAL A 113 6.15 13.20 -20.19
C VAL A 113 7.14 12.12 -19.73
N LYS A 114 8.42 12.47 -19.83
CA LYS A 114 9.55 11.77 -19.23
C LYS A 114 10.17 12.70 -18.21
N ASN A 115 10.00 12.35 -16.94
CA ASN A 115 10.54 13.14 -15.83
C ASN A 115 12.06 12.98 -15.82
N ARG A 116 12.79 14.07 -15.59
CA ARG A 116 14.25 13.98 -15.41
C ARG A 116 14.56 13.61 -13.96
N PRO A 117 15.42 12.61 -13.71
CA PRO A 117 15.88 12.35 -12.35
C PRO A 117 16.81 13.47 -11.88
N GLY A 118 16.84 13.72 -10.58
CA GLY A 118 17.82 14.62 -9.95
C GLY A 118 17.31 15.32 -8.70
N PRO A 119 18.19 16.04 -7.98
CA PRO A 119 17.79 16.87 -6.85
C PRO A 119 16.75 17.93 -7.27
N GLY A 120 15.69 18.09 -6.46
CA GLY A 120 14.61 19.04 -6.74
C GLY A 120 13.67 18.62 -7.87
N ARG A 121 13.75 17.35 -8.32
CA ARG A 121 12.85 16.76 -9.32
C ARG A 121 11.77 15.94 -8.65
N SER A 122 10.59 15.90 -9.26
CA SER A 122 9.43 15.16 -8.76
C SER A 122 8.72 14.40 -9.87
N ILE A 123 7.60 13.76 -9.52
CA ILE A 123 6.65 13.19 -10.48
C ILE A 123 5.87 14.23 -11.29
N LYS A 124 5.90 15.51 -10.88
CA LYS A 124 5.17 16.58 -11.58
C LYS A 124 5.94 16.97 -12.84
N PRO A 125 5.27 17.21 -13.99
CA PRO A 125 5.93 17.79 -15.15
C PRO A 125 6.55 19.14 -14.81
N GLU A 126 7.86 19.28 -15.03
CA GLU A 126 8.65 20.45 -14.69
C GLU A 126 9.42 20.98 -15.91
N PRO A 127 9.78 22.27 -15.91
CA PRO A 127 10.72 22.79 -16.89
C PRO A 127 12.00 21.95 -16.95
N GLY A 128 12.41 21.65 -18.18
CA GLY A 128 13.54 20.77 -18.45
C GLY A 128 13.16 19.30 -18.58
N ASP A 129 11.97 18.83 -18.19
CA ASP A 129 11.57 17.47 -18.54
C ASP A 129 11.45 17.27 -20.05
N ALA A 130 11.60 16.03 -20.50
CA ALA A 130 11.34 15.72 -21.90
C ALA A 130 9.82 15.54 -22.05
N MET A 131 9.21 16.41 -22.85
CA MET A 131 7.76 16.46 -23.03
C MET A 131 7.43 16.50 -24.51
N VAL A 132 6.46 15.68 -24.93
CA VAL A 132 5.99 15.63 -26.31
C VAL A 132 4.49 15.87 -26.34
N ARG A 133 4.09 16.94 -27.03
CA ARG A 133 2.68 17.19 -27.34
C ARG A 133 2.24 16.24 -28.43
N VAL A 134 1.26 15.38 -28.13
CA VAL A 134 0.73 14.40 -29.09
C VAL A 134 -0.29 15.06 -30.01
N GLY A 135 -1.17 15.89 -29.45
CA GLY A 135 -2.24 16.55 -30.20
C GLY A 135 -3.37 17.02 -29.29
N SER A 136 -4.39 17.61 -29.90
CA SER A 136 -5.58 18.09 -29.19
C SER A 136 -6.71 17.06 -29.27
N LEU A 137 -7.40 16.88 -28.15
CA LEU A 137 -8.65 16.14 -28.08
C LEU A 137 -9.75 16.84 -28.89
N ARG A 138 -10.61 16.05 -29.54
CA ARG A 138 -11.75 16.51 -30.34
C ARG A 138 -13.04 15.90 -29.82
N HIS A 139 -14.15 16.63 -29.95
CA HIS A 139 -15.47 16.12 -29.56
C HIS A 139 -15.97 15.05 -30.52
N GLU A 140 -16.36 13.91 -29.95
CA GLU A 140 -16.99 12.80 -30.66
C GLU A 140 -18.08 12.20 -29.75
N GLY A 141 -19.32 12.70 -29.90
CA GLY A 141 -20.43 12.39 -29.00
C GLY A 141 -20.21 12.96 -27.60
N ASP A 142 -20.44 12.16 -26.57
CA ASP A 142 -20.29 12.55 -25.15
C ASP A 142 -18.84 12.46 -24.64
N ALA A 143 -17.89 12.13 -25.51
CA ALA A 143 -16.48 11.97 -25.18
C ALA A 143 -15.59 12.88 -26.05
N LEU A 144 -14.44 13.20 -25.50
CA LEU A 144 -13.31 13.82 -26.18
C LEU A 144 -12.33 12.71 -26.60
N ARG A 145 -11.91 12.72 -27.87
CA ARG A 145 -11.06 11.69 -28.46
C ARG A 145 -9.88 12.29 -29.19
N LEU A 146 -8.74 11.59 -29.11
CA LEU A 146 -7.56 11.84 -29.93
C LEU A 146 -7.13 10.51 -30.52
N GLN A 147 -6.93 10.48 -31.84
CA GLN A 147 -6.17 9.45 -32.51
C GLN A 147 -4.92 10.10 -33.10
N ALA A 148 -3.76 9.53 -32.82
CA ALA A 148 -2.49 10.00 -33.32
C ALA A 148 -1.63 8.82 -33.75
N ARG A 149 -0.72 9.07 -34.69
CA ARG A 149 0.35 8.14 -35.00
C ARG A 149 1.66 8.79 -34.65
N LEU A 150 2.40 8.17 -33.74
CA LEU A 150 3.64 8.71 -33.23
C LEU A 150 4.77 8.52 -34.25
N GLY A 151 5.57 9.56 -34.45
CA GLY A 151 6.74 9.52 -35.33
C GLY A 151 7.95 8.94 -34.61
N GLN A 152 8.61 7.94 -35.20
CA GLN A 152 9.72 7.21 -34.55
C GLN A 152 10.92 8.10 -34.20
N GLU A 153 11.29 9.05 -35.08
CA GLU A 153 12.46 9.90 -34.88
C GLU A 153 12.30 10.89 -33.72
N ALA A 154 11.09 11.45 -33.55
CA ALA A 154 10.79 12.41 -32.49
C ALA A 154 10.81 11.81 -31.08
N LEU A 155 10.80 10.47 -30.97
CA LEU A 155 10.61 9.73 -29.73
C LEU A 155 11.77 8.79 -29.40
N ARG A 156 12.87 8.88 -30.16
CA ARG A 156 14.07 8.08 -29.91
C ARG A 156 14.63 8.37 -28.51
N GLY A 157 14.69 7.35 -27.65
CA GLY A 157 15.17 7.47 -26.26
C GLY A 157 14.16 8.05 -25.27
N PHE A 158 12.90 8.24 -25.69
CA PHE A 158 11.83 8.76 -24.87
C PHE A 158 11.13 7.63 -24.09
N GLN A 159 11.40 7.53 -22.79
CA GLN A 159 10.75 6.59 -21.89
C GLN A 159 9.55 7.27 -21.23
N LEU A 160 8.38 6.63 -21.26
CA LEU A 160 7.17 7.24 -20.72
C LEU A 160 7.12 7.09 -19.20
N ASP A 161 7.02 8.19 -18.47
CA ASP A 161 6.78 8.18 -17.02
C ASP A 161 5.36 8.61 -16.67
N LEU A 162 4.78 9.51 -17.48
CA LEU A 162 3.51 10.15 -17.19
C LEU A 162 2.81 10.60 -18.47
N VAL A 163 1.49 10.52 -18.49
CA VAL A 163 0.62 11.17 -19.48
C VAL A 163 -0.12 12.30 -18.78
N ALA A 164 -0.16 13.47 -19.40
CA ALA A 164 -0.90 14.62 -18.92
C ALA A 164 -1.91 15.10 -19.97
N VAL A 165 -3.11 15.46 -19.53
CA VAL A 165 -4.11 16.18 -20.32
C VAL A 165 -4.21 17.58 -19.73
N ALA A 166 -3.83 18.60 -20.51
CA ALA A 166 -3.82 19.99 -20.08
C ALA A 166 -4.65 20.86 -21.03
N ARG A 167 -5.16 21.99 -20.54
CA ARG A 167 -5.84 22.98 -21.40
C ARG A 167 -4.89 23.44 -22.51
N ALA A 168 -5.39 23.63 -23.72
CA ALA A 168 -4.56 24.00 -24.87
C ALA A 168 -3.77 25.29 -24.60
N GLY A 169 -2.48 25.28 -24.92
CA GLY A 169 -1.57 26.39 -24.65
C GLY A 169 -1.09 26.50 -23.20
N LYS A 170 -1.54 25.63 -22.28
CA LYS A 170 -1.01 25.54 -20.92
C LYS A 170 0.15 24.56 -20.81
N PHE A 171 1.00 24.82 -19.82
CA PHE A 171 2.10 23.92 -19.47
C PHE A 171 1.55 22.61 -18.87
N PRO A 172 2.10 21.43 -19.21
CA PRO A 172 1.61 20.15 -18.67
C PRO A 172 1.66 20.03 -17.14
N GLY A 173 2.52 20.80 -16.47
CA GLY A 173 2.56 20.88 -15.00
C GLY A 173 1.34 21.59 -14.38
N GLU A 174 0.48 22.22 -15.20
CA GLU A 174 -0.85 22.75 -14.85
C GLU A 174 -1.96 21.83 -15.41
N GLY A 175 -1.68 20.55 -15.58
CA GLY A 175 -2.60 19.59 -16.19
C GLY A 175 -3.91 19.40 -15.41
N THR A 176 -4.90 18.85 -16.10
CA THR A 176 -6.23 18.53 -15.57
C THR A 176 -6.32 17.04 -15.21
N LEU A 177 -5.85 16.15 -16.09
CA LEU A 177 -5.84 14.70 -15.86
C LEU A 177 -4.44 14.12 -16.02
N PHE A 178 -4.15 13.10 -15.21
CA PHE A 178 -2.86 12.43 -15.19
C PHE A 178 -3.02 10.91 -15.16
N GLY A 179 -2.04 10.21 -15.72
CA GLY A 179 -1.94 8.76 -15.67
C GLY A 179 -0.49 8.31 -15.75
N SER A 180 -0.09 7.35 -14.91
CA SER A 180 1.28 6.85 -14.86
C SER A 180 1.32 5.32 -14.93
N PRO A 181 2.41 4.72 -15.44
CA PRO A 181 2.60 3.28 -15.37
C PRO A 181 2.83 2.79 -13.93
N SER A 182 2.28 1.63 -13.58
CA SER A 182 2.53 0.97 -12.29
C SER A 182 3.95 0.39 -12.20
N LEU A 183 4.41 0.05 -10.99
CA LEU A 183 5.70 -0.65 -10.80
C LEU A 183 5.80 -1.90 -11.67
N PHE A 184 4.75 -2.72 -11.74
CA PHE A 184 4.80 -3.97 -12.49
C PHE A 184 4.86 -3.76 -14.00
N GLN A 185 4.21 -2.73 -14.53
CA GLN A 185 4.41 -2.31 -15.92
C GLN A 185 5.87 -1.91 -16.15
N ARG A 186 6.45 -1.10 -15.26
CA ARG A 186 7.88 -0.69 -15.33
C ARG A 186 8.82 -1.89 -15.27
N ILE A 187 8.62 -2.85 -14.36
CA ILE A 187 9.41 -4.10 -14.27
C ILE A 187 9.31 -4.89 -15.58
N PHE A 188 8.08 -5.10 -16.08
CA PHE A 188 7.84 -5.89 -17.29
C PHE A 188 8.59 -5.33 -18.50
N TYR A 189 8.43 -4.04 -18.76
CA TYR A 189 9.07 -3.41 -19.90
C TYR A 189 10.57 -3.20 -19.72
N SER A 190 11.07 -3.11 -18.47
CA SER A 190 12.52 -3.17 -18.20
C SER A 190 13.11 -4.54 -18.53
N GLY A 191 12.38 -5.62 -18.26
CA GLY A 191 12.79 -6.97 -18.62
C GLY A 191 12.83 -7.21 -20.12
N GLU A 192 11.84 -6.71 -20.85
CA GLU A 192 11.82 -6.75 -22.33
C GLU A 192 12.99 -6.00 -22.99
N ARG A 193 13.60 -5.03 -22.28
CA ARG A 193 14.80 -4.30 -22.73
C ARG A 193 16.12 -5.01 -22.39
N GLY A 194 16.08 -6.09 -21.61
CA GLY A 194 17.28 -6.71 -21.05
C GLY A 194 17.95 -5.87 -19.95
N GLU A 195 17.30 -4.81 -19.48
CA GLU A 195 17.79 -3.94 -18.40
C GLU A 195 17.53 -4.57 -17.02
N PHE A 196 16.55 -5.48 -16.92
CA PHE A 196 16.10 -6.06 -15.65
C PHE A 196 15.67 -7.52 -15.79
N ALA A 197 16.49 -8.47 -15.33
CA ALA A 197 16.11 -9.89 -15.36
C ALA A 197 15.45 -10.33 -14.04
N MET A 198 14.18 -10.75 -14.06
CA MET A 198 13.58 -11.44 -12.91
C MET A 198 14.09 -12.88 -12.82
N PRO A 199 14.73 -13.31 -11.72
CA PRO A 199 15.16 -14.70 -11.56
C PRO A 199 13.95 -15.59 -11.24
N GLY A 200 13.96 -16.80 -11.80
CA GLY A 200 12.85 -17.76 -11.69
C GLY A 200 11.90 -17.78 -12.90
N GLY A 201 12.16 -16.97 -13.93
CA GLY A 201 11.62 -17.25 -15.26
C GLY A 201 12.28 -18.53 -15.78
N ALA A 202 11.59 -19.67 -15.66
CA ALA A 202 11.96 -20.89 -16.39
C ALA A 202 11.90 -20.70 -17.91
N ASP A 203 11.41 -19.55 -18.36
CA ASP A 203 11.53 -19.06 -19.73
C ASP A 203 12.63 -17.98 -19.81
N ALA A 204 13.89 -18.39 -19.71
CA ALA A 204 14.84 -17.81 -20.66
C ALA A 204 14.26 -18.19 -22.04
N PRO A 205 13.94 -17.24 -22.93
CA PRO A 205 13.20 -17.56 -24.15
C PRO A 205 13.96 -18.66 -24.88
N SER A 206 13.32 -19.83 -25.02
CA SER A 206 13.76 -20.78 -26.03
C SER A 206 13.68 -20.01 -27.34
N THR A 207 14.80 -19.93 -28.04
CA THR A 207 14.95 -19.20 -29.31
C THR A 207 14.18 -19.89 -30.46
N THR A 208 13.11 -20.61 -30.16
CA THR A 208 12.35 -21.45 -31.08
C THR A 208 10.95 -20.91 -31.39
N ASP A 209 10.41 -19.97 -30.59
CA ASP A 209 9.18 -19.27 -30.93
C ASP A 209 9.52 -17.90 -31.54
N GLY A 210 9.42 -17.80 -32.87
CA GLY A 210 9.72 -16.60 -33.65
C GLY A 210 8.84 -15.36 -33.37
N SER A 211 7.95 -15.39 -32.38
CA SER A 211 7.10 -14.25 -32.01
C SER A 211 7.83 -13.24 -31.11
N ILE A 212 8.70 -13.69 -30.19
CA ILE A 212 9.40 -12.82 -29.22
C ILE A 212 10.55 -12.05 -29.90
N LEU A 213 11.25 -12.69 -30.85
CA LEU A 213 12.33 -12.06 -31.62
C LEU A 213 11.82 -10.99 -32.62
N SER A 214 10.60 -11.11 -33.15
CA SER A 214 10.01 -10.05 -33.99
C SER A 214 9.55 -8.85 -33.16
N LEU A 215 9.05 -9.08 -31.95
CA LEU A 215 8.68 -8.06 -30.97
C LEU A 215 9.87 -7.22 -30.50
N LEU A 216 11.07 -7.81 -30.33
CA LEU A 216 12.30 -7.08 -29.98
C LEU A 216 12.75 -6.04 -31.04
N SER A 217 12.20 -6.09 -32.26
CA SER A 217 12.50 -5.17 -33.37
C SER A 217 11.43 -4.09 -33.60
N ALA A 218 10.36 -4.05 -32.79
CA ALA A 218 9.26 -3.12 -33.00
C ALA A 218 9.70 -1.66 -32.77
N PRO A 219 9.44 -0.75 -33.74
CA PRO A 219 10.03 0.59 -33.78
C PRO A 219 9.61 1.51 -32.61
N PHE A 220 8.50 1.20 -31.93
CA PHE A 220 7.94 2.02 -30.84
C PHE A 220 8.21 1.47 -29.45
N ARG A 221 9.02 0.42 -29.31
CA ARG A 221 9.50 -0.08 -28.00
C ARG A 221 10.35 0.94 -27.21
N VAL A 222 10.71 2.08 -27.78
CA VAL A 222 11.32 3.18 -27.02
C VAL A 222 10.32 3.86 -26.07
N LEU A 223 9.02 3.86 -26.40
CA LEU A 223 7.92 4.57 -25.70
C LEU A 223 7.29 3.82 -24.53
N ILE A 224 7.78 2.63 -24.25
CA ILE A 224 7.35 1.85 -23.09
C ILE A 224 7.72 2.58 -21.77
N PRO A 225 7.08 2.23 -20.65
CA PRO A 225 7.39 2.78 -19.33
C PRO A 225 8.89 2.84 -19.03
N GLY A 226 9.31 3.93 -18.39
CA GLY A 226 10.67 4.10 -17.91
C GLY A 226 11.13 2.95 -17.02
N PRO A 227 12.45 2.70 -16.94
CA PRO A 227 12.97 1.62 -16.12
C PRO A 227 12.58 1.81 -14.66
N VAL A 228 12.52 0.69 -13.93
CA VAL A 228 12.48 0.74 -12.48
C VAL A 228 13.71 1.50 -12.01
N TYR A 229 13.52 2.66 -11.38
CA TYR A 229 14.61 3.60 -11.11
C TYR A 229 15.48 3.23 -9.90
N ALA A 230 15.40 1.99 -9.44
CA ALA A 230 16.33 1.47 -8.46
C ALA A 230 17.34 0.56 -9.15
N VAL A 231 18.61 0.81 -8.80
CA VAL A 231 19.76 -0.09 -8.81
C VAL A 231 20.61 -0.14 -10.09
N GLU A 232 21.91 0.14 -9.92
CA GLU A 232 23.02 -0.23 -10.82
C GLU A 232 23.24 -1.77 -10.89
N ALA A 233 22.25 -2.57 -10.50
CA ALA A 233 22.35 -4.03 -10.39
C ALA A 233 21.22 -4.70 -11.18
N ALA A 234 21.52 -5.86 -11.75
CA ALA A 234 20.55 -6.72 -12.42
C ALA A 234 20.06 -7.84 -11.49
N GLY A 235 18.89 -8.44 -11.78
CA GLY A 235 18.48 -9.68 -11.12
C GLY A 235 17.72 -9.51 -9.81
N ILE A 236 17.75 -10.56 -8.97
CA ILE A 236 17.28 -10.55 -7.57
C ILE A 236 17.80 -9.30 -6.85
N LYS A 237 19.10 -9.00 -6.98
CA LYS A 237 19.77 -7.89 -6.26
C LYS A 237 19.11 -6.54 -6.50
N ALA A 238 18.52 -6.37 -7.67
CA ALA A 238 17.78 -5.17 -8.02
C ALA A 238 16.48 -5.05 -7.22
N LEU A 239 15.72 -6.14 -7.09
CA LEU A 239 14.53 -6.21 -6.24
C LEU A 239 14.89 -6.04 -4.76
N GLU A 240 15.97 -6.66 -4.28
CA GLU A 240 16.37 -6.54 -2.86
C GLU A 240 16.65 -5.08 -2.52
N SER A 241 17.40 -4.38 -3.38
CA SER A 241 17.68 -2.97 -3.16
C SER A 241 16.46 -2.08 -3.37
N LEU A 242 15.52 -2.43 -4.26
CA LEU A 242 14.26 -1.69 -4.42
C LEU A 242 13.39 -1.81 -3.15
N VAL A 243 13.20 -3.03 -2.64
CA VAL A 243 12.45 -3.29 -1.39
C VAL A 243 13.12 -2.62 -0.19
N ALA A 244 14.46 -2.74 -0.07
CA ALA A 244 15.20 -2.10 1.01
C ALA A 244 15.14 -0.57 0.96
N GLN A 245 15.17 0.02 -0.24
CA GLN A 245 14.99 1.47 -0.42
C GLN A 245 13.57 1.89 -0.06
N GLY A 246 12.56 1.12 -0.47
CA GLY A 246 11.17 1.37 -0.11
C GLY A 246 10.94 1.36 1.39
N GLU A 247 11.49 0.36 2.08
CA GLU A 247 11.45 0.29 3.55
C GLU A 247 12.15 1.50 4.19
N PHE A 248 13.30 1.91 3.66
CA PHE A 248 14.01 3.09 4.15
C PHE A 248 13.14 4.34 4.02
N ILE A 249 12.56 4.58 2.83
CA ILE A 249 11.68 5.73 2.58
C ILE A 249 10.47 5.68 3.51
N PHE A 250 9.79 4.52 3.60
CA PHE A 250 8.58 4.34 4.41
C PHE A 250 8.77 4.75 5.87
N PHE A 251 9.93 4.44 6.47
CA PHE A 251 10.19 4.71 7.88
C PHE A 251 11.05 5.96 8.16
N ASN A 252 11.69 6.56 7.17
CA ASN A 252 12.66 7.65 7.40
C ASN A 252 12.43 8.89 6.54
N GLU A 253 11.76 8.80 5.39
CA GLU A 253 11.55 9.96 4.53
C GLU A 253 10.37 10.80 5.04
N THR A 254 10.61 12.10 5.16
CA THR A 254 9.63 13.08 5.64
C THR A 254 9.12 13.97 4.52
N PHE A 255 9.66 13.81 3.31
CA PHE A 255 9.35 14.58 2.11
C PHE A 255 9.38 16.10 2.38
N ASN A 256 10.37 16.58 3.15
CA ASN A 256 10.46 17.97 3.59
C ASN A 256 9.18 18.51 4.26
N GLY A 257 8.40 17.64 4.89
CA GLY A 257 7.12 17.97 5.50
C GLY A 257 7.23 18.38 6.97
N ASN A 258 6.21 18.00 7.73
CA ASN A 258 6.00 18.29 9.15
C ASN A 258 6.70 17.29 10.11
N GLY A 259 7.56 16.42 9.57
CA GLY A 259 8.32 15.43 10.34
C GLY A 259 7.67 14.05 10.45
N ARG A 260 6.42 13.87 9.97
CA ARG A 260 5.81 12.53 9.83
C ARG A 260 6.54 11.70 8.76
N THR A 261 6.50 10.40 8.92
CA THR A 261 6.84 9.39 7.90
C THR A 261 5.64 8.45 7.72
N CYS A 262 5.65 7.58 6.70
CA CYS A 262 4.57 6.59 6.56
C CYS A 262 4.47 5.71 7.82
N GLY A 263 5.62 5.38 8.41
CA GLY A 263 5.74 4.65 9.68
C GLY A 263 5.18 5.35 10.91
N THR A 264 4.88 6.65 10.87
CA THR A 264 4.20 7.35 11.98
C THR A 264 2.77 6.83 12.18
N CYS A 265 2.04 6.58 11.08
CA CYS A 265 0.68 6.03 11.12
C CYS A 265 0.64 4.52 10.83
N HIS A 266 1.67 3.98 10.17
CA HIS A 266 1.82 2.56 9.86
C HIS A 266 3.06 1.95 10.56
N PRO A 267 3.12 1.95 11.90
CA PRO A 267 4.23 1.36 12.65
C PRO A 267 4.33 -0.16 12.41
N ALA A 268 5.51 -0.66 12.04
CA ALA A 268 5.71 -2.07 11.73
C ALA A 268 5.41 -2.99 12.92
N GLU A 269 5.81 -2.58 14.13
CA GLU A 269 5.59 -3.34 15.37
C GLU A 269 4.17 -3.22 15.94
N ASN A 270 3.26 -2.52 15.26
CA ASN A 270 1.83 -2.47 15.61
C ASN A 270 0.98 -2.67 14.35
N ASN A 271 1.31 -3.74 13.61
CA ASN A 271 0.56 -4.24 12.45
C ASN A 271 0.31 -3.22 11.33
N PHE A 272 1.19 -2.23 11.19
CA PHE A 272 1.02 -1.14 10.22
C PHE A 272 -0.31 -0.40 10.39
N THR A 273 -0.79 -0.25 11.62
CA THR A 273 -2.00 0.50 11.97
C THR A 273 -1.81 1.24 13.31
N LEU A 274 -2.78 2.04 13.73
CA LEU A 274 -2.83 2.66 15.05
C LEU A 274 -4.02 2.16 15.86
N ASN A 275 -3.78 2.00 17.15
CA ASN A 275 -4.83 1.82 18.15
C ASN A 275 -4.53 2.71 19.36
N PRO A 276 -5.53 3.00 20.22
CA PRO A 276 -5.33 3.86 21.39
C PRO A 276 -4.20 3.41 22.32
N ALA A 277 -4.00 2.10 22.46
CA ALA A 277 -2.92 1.55 23.30
C ALA A 277 -1.54 1.90 22.76
N PHE A 278 -1.31 1.75 21.45
CA PHE A 278 -0.05 2.15 20.81
C PHE A 278 0.17 3.67 20.90
N ILE A 279 -0.87 4.45 20.59
CA ILE A 279 -0.84 5.93 20.65
C ILE A 279 -0.43 6.42 22.04
N ALA A 280 -0.94 5.80 23.10
CA ALA A 280 -0.60 6.15 24.48
C ALA A 280 0.89 5.92 24.84
N THR A 281 1.62 5.10 24.08
CA THR A 281 3.05 4.86 24.31
C THR A 281 3.96 5.91 23.66
N ARG A 282 3.41 6.77 22.79
CA ARG A 282 4.20 7.76 22.04
C ARG A 282 4.47 9.00 22.89
N PRO A 283 5.66 9.62 22.76
CA PRO A 283 5.97 10.84 23.50
C PRO A 283 5.09 12.01 23.00
N PRO A 284 4.82 13.04 23.84
CA PRO A 284 3.97 14.16 23.45
C PRO A 284 4.45 14.95 22.22
N ASN A 285 5.76 14.92 21.92
CA ASN A 285 6.37 15.59 20.76
C ASN A 285 6.54 14.66 19.54
N ASP A 286 5.92 13.48 19.55
CA ASP A 286 5.90 12.59 18.39
C ASP A 286 5.22 13.29 17.19
N PRO A 287 5.75 13.20 15.96
CA PRO A 287 5.11 13.78 14.76
C PRO A 287 3.67 13.32 14.52
N LEU A 288 3.24 12.19 15.10
CA LEU A 288 1.84 11.79 15.12
C LEU A 288 0.94 12.90 15.71
N PHE A 289 1.43 13.61 16.73
CA PHE A 289 0.71 14.65 17.48
C PHE A 289 1.03 16.06 17.01
N VAL A 290 1.51 16.24 15.78
CA VAL A 290 1.90 17.56 15.27
C VAL A 290 0.81 18.63 15.41
N ALA A 291 -0.47 18.24 15.30
CA ALA A 291 -1.61 19.13 15.52
C ALA A 291 -1.76 19.63 16.97
N GLU A 292 -1.17 18.95 17.97
CA GLU A 292 -1.22 19.34 19.38
C GLU A 292 -0.21 20.45 19.71
N PHE A 293 0.87 20.60 18.92
CA PHE A 293 1.97 21.51 19.25
C PHE A 293 2.41 22.46 18.12
N ASN A 294 1.95 22.26 16.87
CA ASN A 294 2.19 23.19 15.77
C ASN A 294 0.92 24.02 15.48
N PRO A 295 0.91 25.34 15.74
CA PRO A 295 -0.25 26.20 15.50
C PRO A 295 -0.76 26.20 14.05
N ASP A 296 0.12 26.07 13.06
CA ASP A 296 -0.25 26.07 11.63
C ASP A 296 -0.95 24.78 11.20
N LEU A 297 -0.90 23.75 12.06
CA LEU A 297 -1.45 22.42 11.83
C LEU A 297 -2.48 22.01 12.88
N LYS A 298 -2.96 22.94 13.71
CA LYS A 298 -3.91 22.64 14.80
C LYS A 298 -5.20 21.94 14.32
N ASP A 299 -5.60 22.20 13.07
CA ASP A 299 -6.80 21.62 12.43
C ASP A 299 -6.45 20.54 11.40
N LEU A 300 -5.18 20.08 11.33
CA LEU A 300 -4.79 18.93 10.50
C LEU A 300 -5.43 17.63 10.98
N GLU A 301 -5.66 17.52 12.30
CA GLU A 301 -6.22 16.35 12.96
C GLU A 301 -7.24 16.77 14.02
N LYS A 302 -7.96 15.80 14.59
CA LYS A 302 -8.77 15.97 15.80
C LYS A 302 -8.10 15.22 16.96
N PRO A 303 -7.20 15.84 17.76
CA PRO A 303 -6.39 15.14 18.77
C PRO A 303 -7.19 14.25 19.72
N LYS A 304 -8.36 14.72 20.18
CA LYS A 304 -9.23 13.94 21.07
C LYS A 304 -9.69 12.62 20.43
N LEU A 305 -10.05 12.64 19.14
CA LEU A 305 -10.51 11.45 18.42
C LEU A 305 -9.35 10.51 18.08
N MET A 306 -8.18 11.06 17.73
CA MET A 306 -6.96 10.27 17.54
C MET A 306 -6.58 9.54 18.83
N ARG A 307 -6.53 10.24 19.97
CA ARG A 307 -6.14 9.66 21.26
C ARG A 307 -7.11 8.59 21.76
N LEU A 308 -8.42 8.82 21.62
CA LEU A 308 -9.44 7.92 22.16
C LEU A 308 -9.75 6.73 21.25
N PHE A 309 -9.71 6.93 19.92
CA PHE A 309 -10.23 5.97 18.96
C PHE A 309 -9.21 5.54 17.91
N GLY A 310 -8.05 6.19 17.80
CA GLY A 310 -7.10 5.94 16.71
C GLY A 310 -7.63 6.36 15.35
N LEU A 311 -8.46 7.41 15.32
CA LEU A 311 -9.00 7.99 14.10
C LEU A 311 -8.13 9.15 13.59
N ILE A 312 -7.93 9.20 12.28
CA ILE A 312 -7.26 10.30 11.57
C ILE A 312 -8.24 11.06 10.68
N LEU A 313 -7.96 12.35 10.49
CA LEU A 313 -8.75 13.21 9.63
C LEU A 313 -8.35 13.02 8.17
N GLU A 314 -9.32 12.67 7.33
CA GLU A 314 -9.10 12.44 5.90
C GLU A 314 -9.96 13.40 5.06
N ASN A 315 -9.33 14.12 4.14
CA ASN A 315 -10.01 14.99 3.18
C ASN A 315 -10.21 14.25 1.84
N VAL A 316 -10.84 13.08 1.89
CA VAL A 316 -11.07 12.24 0.69
C VAL A 316 -11.97 12.94 -0.33
N ASP A 317 -12.84 13.84 0.12
CA ASP A 317 -13.81 14.55 -0.71
C ASP A 317 -13.26 15.80 -1.40
N GLY A 318 -12.18 16.38 -0.89
CA GLY A 318 -11.65 17.63 -1.40
C GLY A 318 -10.80 18.39 -0.38
N LEU A 319 -9.85 19.19 -0.87
CA LEU A 319 -8.92 19.99 -0.04
C LEU A 319 -9.31 21.47 0.03
N GLU A 320 -10.35 21.89 -0.67
CA GLU A 320 -10.79 23.28 -0.80
C GLU A 320 -11.40 23.86 0.49
N ASP A 321 -11.94 23.00 1.36
CA ASP A 321 -12.46 23.37 2.68
C ASP A 321 -12.13 22.25 3.69
N PRO A 322 -10.84 22.06 4.02
CA PRO A 322 -10.38 20.84 4.65
C PRO A 322 -10.83 20.71 6.12
N THR A 323 -11.36 21.78 6.72
CA THR A 323 -11.86 21.77 8.09
C THR A 323 -13.34 21.42 8.20
N HIS A 324 -14.08 21.42 7.07
CA HIS A 324 -15.49 21.03 7.00
C HIS A 324 -15.75 19.85 6.06
N LYS A 325 -14.96 19.70 4.99
CA LYS A 325 -14.96 18.55 4.07
C LYS A 325 -13.95 17.51 4.51
N PHE A 326 -14.26 16.79 5.58
CA PHE A 326 -13.41 15.72 6.11
C PHE A 326 -14.25 14.54 6.57
N VAL A 327 -13.61 13.38 6.72
CA VAL A 327 -14.14 12.22 7.45
C VAL A 327 -13.11 11.78 8.49
N MET A 328 -13.54 10.99 9.47
CA MET A 328 -12.63 10.39 10.45
C MET A 328 -12.52 8.89 10.17
N ARG A 329 -11.35 8.45 9.68
CA ARG A 329 -11.10 7.04 9.34
C ARG A 329 -10.06 6.41 10.27
N GLY A 330 -10.22 5.13 10.57
CA GLY A 330 -9.16 4.29 11.13
C GLY A 330 -8.09 4.00 10.08
N ILE A 331 -6.93 3.51 10.50
CA ILE A 331 -5.83 3.21 9.57
C ILE A 331 -5.91 1.73 9.15
N PRO A 332 -6.19 1.40 7.89
CA PRO A 332 -6.11 0.01 7.44
C PRO A 332 -4.64 -0.44 7.44
N HIS A 333 -4.39 -1.71 7.81
CA HIS A 333 -3.05 -2.25 7.74
C HIS A 333 -2.56 -2.36 6.29
N THR A 334 -1.24 -2.30 6.08
CA THR A 334 -0.63 -2.43 4.73
C THR A 334 -0.09 -3.83 4.44
N ARG A 335 -0.43 -4.84 5.25
CA ARG A 335 -0.09 -6.25 5.01
C ARG A 335 -1.03 -6.85 3.95
N ALA A 336 -0.51 -7.78 3.14
CA ALA A 336 -1.28 -8.59 2.20
C ALA A 336 -2.08 -7.79 1.16
N LEU A 337 -1.65 -6.57 0.82
CA LEU A 337 -2.32 -5.72 -0.19
C LEU A 337 -2.49 -6.44 -1.54
N SER A 338 -1.55 -7.33 -1.90
CA SER A 338 -1.63 -8.11 -3.13
C SER A 338 -2.90 -8.98 -3.27
N THR A 339 -3.67 -9.19 -2.19
CA THR A 339 -4.90 -9.98 -2.18
C THR A 339 -6.17 -9.14 -2.12
N SER A 340 -6.08 -7.81 -2.15
CA SER A 340 -7.23 -6.92 -1.91
C SER A 340 -7.36 -5.76 -2.89
N LEU A 341 -6.46 -5.60 -3.86
CA LEU A 341 -6.41 -4.39 -4.71
C LEU A 341 -7.32 -4.45 -5.96
N GLU A 342 -7.70 -5.61 -6.46
CA GLU A 342 -8.44 -5.70 -7.73
C GLU A 342 -9.90 -5.20 -7.57
N PRO A 343 -10.37 -4.18 -8.32
CA PRO A 343 -11.71 -3.63 -8.18
C PRO A 343 -12.78 -4.44 -8.95
N ALA A 344 -14.06 -4.22 -8.62
CA ALA A 344 -15.21 -4.88 -9.23
C ALA A 344 -16.28 -3.90 -9.79
N PRO A 345 -15.91 -2.90 -10.61
CA PRO A 345 -16.80 -1.80 -10.99
C PRO A 345 -18.09 -2.25 -11.70
N SER A 346 -18.03 -3.34 -12.47
CA SER A 346 -19.20 -3.90 -13.16
C SER A 346 -20.20 -4.60 -12.22
N ILE A 347 -19.84 -4.76 -10.95
CA ILE A 347 -20.64 -5.47 -9.94
C ILE A 347 -21.12 -4.49 -8.85
N ASP A 348 -20.24 -3.64 -8.33
CA ASP A 348 -20.58 -2.71 -7.23
C ASP A 348 -20.95 -1.28 -7.68
N GLY A 349 -20.93 -1.00 -8.98
CA GLY A 349 -21.33 0.30 -9.53
C GLY A 349 -20.32 1.43 -9.27
N THR A 350 -19.12 1.12 -8.80
CA THR A 350 -18.03 2.09 -8.68
C THR A 350 -17.38 2.38 -10.04
N THR A 351 -16.60 3.47 -10.12
CA THR A 351 -15.94 3.93 -11.36
C THR A 351 -14.47 3.49 -11.44
N ILE A 352 -13.92 3.47 -12.65
CA ILE A 352 -12.46 3.41 -12.90
C ILE A 352 -12.05 4.68 -13.67
N PRO A 353 -11.03 5.44 -13.20
CA PRO A 353 -10.32 5.27 -11.92
C PRO A 353 -11.22 5.44 -10.68
N PRO A 354 -10.81 4.92 -9.51
CA PRO A 354 -9.52 4.30 -9.19
C PRO A 354 -9.35 2.89 -9.78
N ASN A 355 -8.11 2.52 -10.14
CA ASN A 355 -7.80 1.20 -10.73
C ASN A 355 -7.47 0.14 -9.67
N GLU A 356 -7.22 0.55 -8.43
CA GLU A 356 -6.97 -0.37 -7.32
C GLU A 356 -7.77 0.04 -6.08
N ARG A 357 -8.22 -0.95 -5.32
CA ARG A 357 -8.99 -0.84 -4.07
C ARG A 357 -8.07 -0.53 -2.90
N THR A 358 -7.50 0.67 -2.92
CA THR A 358 -6.66 1.18 -1.82
C THR A 358 -7.50 1.89 -0.76
N GLY A 359 -7.07 1.85 0.50
CA GLY A 359 -7.80 2.45 1.63
C GLY A 359 -9.15 1.78 1.90
N TRP A 360 -10.05 2.51 2.57
CA TRP A 360 -11.33 1.98 3.05
C TRP A 360 -12.43 1.90 1.99
N SER A 361 -12.45 2.79 1.01
CA SER A 361 -13.50 2.82 -0.04
C SER A 361 -12.94 2.73 -1.46
N GLY A 362 -11.61 2.76 -1.64
CA GLY A 362 -10.97 2.72 -2.96
C GLY A 362 -10.64 4.10 -3.53
N ASP A 363 -11.22 5.16 -2.97
CA ASP A 363 -11.13 6.55 -3.47
C ASP A 363 -9.98 7.40 -2.90
N GLY A 364 -9.18 6.83 -1.99
CA GLY A 364 -8.15 7.59 -1.29
C GLY A 364 -6.95 7.95 -2.18
N ALA A 365 -6.72 7.17 -3.24
CA ALA A 365 -5.61 7.36 -4.17
C ALA A 365 -5.96 8.39 -5.27
N PRO A 366 -5.10 9.40 -5.52
CA PRO A 366 -5.28 10.35 -6.62
C PRO A 366 -4.97 9.72 -7.99
N GLY A 367 -5.25 10.47 -9.06
CA GLY A 367 -4.79 10.17 -10.41
C GLY A 367 -5.42 8.91 -10.97
N SER A 368 -4.59 7.88 -11.17
CA SER A 368 -5.06 6.57 -11.60
C SER A 368 -5.70 5.76 -10.47
N GLY A 369 -5.55 6.19 -9.22
CA GLY A 369 -6.08 5.47 -8.07
C GLY A 369 -5.39 4.15 -7.79
N THR A 370 -4.07 4.09 -8.01
CA THR A 370 -3.22 2.92 -7.72
C THR A 370 -2.52 3.06 -6.37
N LEU A 371 -1.97 1.97 -5.83
CA LEU A 371 -1.12 1.95 -4.65
C LEU A 371 0.09 2.86 -4.81
N ARG A 372 0.65 2.93 -6.03
CA ARG A 372 1.71 3.85 -6.40
C ARG A 372 1.30 5.31 -6.20
N ASP A 373 0.13 5.69 -6.71
CA ASP A 373 -0.39 7.06 -6.60
C ASP A 373 -0.87 7.38 -5.17
N PHE A 374 -1.30 6.37 -4.40
CA PHE A 374 -1.76 6.52 -3.01
C PHE A 374 -0.71 7.22 -2.13
N ALA A 375 0.57 6.86 -2.28
CA ALA A 375 1.66 7.48 -1.52
C ALA A 375 1.71 9.01 -1.72
N THR A 376 1.52 9.47 -2.96
CA THR A 376 1.46 10.90 -3.26
C THR A 376 0.26 11.56 -2.56
N GLY A 377 -0.89 10.89 -2.57
CA GLY A 377 -2.09 11.37 -1.90
C GLY A 377 -1.93 11.47 -0.38
N ALA A 378 -1.23 10.52 0.23
CA ALA A 378 -0.93 10.51 1.65
C ALA A 378 0.05 11.63 2.04
N ILE A 379 1.08 11.88 1.22
CA ILE A 379 2.04 12.99 1.45
C ILE A 379 1.29 14.33 1.46
N VAL A 380 0.48 14.61 0.43
CA VAL A 380 -0.30 15.86 0.35
C VAL A 380 -1.22 16.02 1.54
N GLN A 381 -1.90 14.94 1.95
CA GLN A 381 -2.86 14.97 3.05
C GLN A 381 -2.17 15.23 4.39
N HIS A 382 -1.11 14.47 4.69
CA HIS A 382 -0.65 14.25 6.07
C HIS A 382 0.73 14.84 6.39
N PHE A 383 1.57 15.13 5.40
CA PHE A 383 2.96 15.55 5.63
C PHE A 383 3.11 17.06 5.59
N THR A 384 2.04 17.78 5.22
CA THR A 384 2.03 19.22 5.03
C THR A 384 2.45 20.02 6.27
N ARG A 385 3.18 21.13 6.06
CA ARG A 385 3.56 22.10 7.11
C ARG A 385 2.48 23.12 7.45
N THR A 386 1.57 23.39 6.51
CA THR A 386 0.36 24.22 6.71
C THR A 386 -0.84 23.57 6.03
N LEU A 387 -2.06 24.03 6.30
CA LEU A 387 -3.26 23.50 5.62
C LEU A 387 -3.39 23.93 4.15
N ASN A 388 -2.50 24.81 3.66
CA ASN A 388 -2.45 25.20 2.25
C ASN A 388 -1.99 24.05 1.33
N ARG A 389 -1.23 23.10 1.87
CA ARG A 389 -0.78 21.87 1.17
C ARG A 389 -0.13 22.16 -0.19
N THR A 390 0.70 23.18 -0.24
CA THR A 390 1.39 23.62 -1.45
C THR A 390 2.68 22.80 -1.66
N PRO A 391 2.80 22.06 -2.77
CA PRO A 391 4.05 21.38 -3.12
C PRO A 391 5.25 22.33 -3.16
N GLU A 392 6.41 21.82 -2.75
CA GLU A 392 7.70 22.51 -2.57
C GLU A 392 7.72 23.64 -1.52
N VAL A 393 6.58 23.93 -0.88
CA VAL A 393 6.46 24.87 0.25
C VAL A 393 6.20 24.09 1.53
N ASP A 394 5.13 23.30 1.53
CA ASP A 394 4.66 22.56 2.69
C ASP A 394 5.21 21.14 2.77
N PHE A 395 5.57 20.57 1.62
CA PHE A 395 6.17 19.25 1.43
C PHE A 395 6.76 19.17 0.02
N ARG A 396 7.68 18.26 -0.22
CA ARG A 396 8.19 17.91 -1.54
C ARG A 396 7.37 16.76 -2.12
N LEU A 397 7.08 16.78 -3.42
CA LEU A 397 6.50 15.61 -4.10
C LEU A 397 7.54 14.49 -4.26
N PRO A 398 7.11 13.21 -4.19
CA PRO A 398 8.03 12.10 -4.43
C PRO A 398 8.53 12.10 -5.89
N THR A 399 9.64 11.41 -6.11
CA THR A 399 10.16 11.03 -7.43
C THR A 399 9.56 9.70 -7.88
N ASP A 400 9.65 9.40 -9.17
CA ASP A 400 9.25 8.10 -9.71
C ASP A 400 9.98 6.93 -9.03
N ALA A 401 11.27 7.10 -8.70
CA ALA A 401 12.07 6.09 -8.03
C ALA A 401 11.60 5.80 -6.60
N GLU A 402 11.21 6.83 -5.85
CA GLU A 402 10.68 6.67 -4.50
C GLU A 402 9.32 6.00 -4.51
N LEU A 403 8.45 6.32 -5.48
CA LEU A 403 7.15 5.66 -5.64
C LEU A 403 7.29 4.18 -6.00
N ASP A 404 8.17 3.85 -6.95
CA ASP A 404 8.45 2.46 -7.34
C ASP A 404 8.98 1.66 -6.14
N ALA A 405 9.86 2.26 -5.33
CA ALA A 405 10.43 1.62 -4.14
C ALA A 405 9.37 1.41 -3.04
N LEU A 406 8.53 2.42 -2.77
CA LEU A 406 7.44 2.31 -1.80
C LEU A 406 6.43 1.22 -2.18
N GLU A 407 6.00 1.19 -3.44
CA GLU A 407 5.08 0.16 -3.95
C GLU A 407 5.69 -1.24 -3.82
N ALA A 408 6.97 -1.40 -4.19
CA ALA A 408 7.69 -2.66 -4.05
C ALA A 408 7.77 -3.14 -2.61
N PHE A 409 8.07 -2.23 -1.68
CA PHE A 409 8.09 -2.56 -0.25
C PHE A 409 6.71 -2.97 0.23
N GLN A 410 5.65 -2.19 -0.06
CA GLN A 410 4.30 -2.49 0.39
C GLN A 410 3.76 -3.82 -0.16
N LEU A 411 4.01 -4.13 -1.44
CA LEU A 411 3.61 -5.40 -2.04
C LEU A 411 4.42 -6.61 -1.54
N SER A 412 5.58 -6.37 -0.93
CA SER A 412 6.42 -7.42 -0.32
C SER A 412 5.93 -7.87 1.07
N LEU A 413 4.96 -7.15 1.67
CA LEU A 413 4.51 -7.37 3.05
C LEU A 413 3.34 -8.36 3.14
N GLY A 414 3.42 -9.25 4.13
CA GLY A 414 2.35 -10.19 4.48
C GLY A 414 2.16 -11.28 3.42
N ARG A 415 1.13 -12.09 3.65
CA ARG A 415 0.78 -13.22 2.76
C ARG A 415 0.42 -12.77 1.34
N GLN A 416 0.56 -13.71 0.41
CA GLN A 416 0.36 -13.49 -1.03
C GLN A 416 -0.87 -14.21 -1.61
N ALA A 417 -1.59 -14.92 -0.74
CA ALA A 417 -2.83 -15.61 -1.05
C ALA A 417 -3.65 -15.73 0.24
N ASP A 418 -4.97 -15.85 0.09
CA ASP A 418 -5.86 -16.23 1.18
C ASP A 418 -5.69 -17.73 1.50
N PRO A 419 -5.96 -18.17 2.74
CA PRO A 419 -5.98 -19.61 3.06
C PRO A 419 -7.03 -20.35 2.22
N SER A 420 -6.96 -21.68 2.17
CA SER A 420 -8.09 -22.48 1.66
C SER A 420 -8.90 -22.97 2.85
N LEU A 421 -10.10 -22.44 3.04
CA LEU A 421 -11.02 -22.92 4.08
C LEU A 421 -11.79 -24.16 3.58
N PRO A 422 -12.17 -25.10 4.46
CA PRO A 422 -11.89 -25.13 5.90
C PRO A 422 -10.44 -25.55 6.22
N LEU A 423 -9.85 -24.92 7.23
CA LEU A 423 -8.60 -25.34 7.85
C LEU A 423 -8.81 -26.52 8.81
N PRO A 424 -7.81 -27.40 8.97
CA PRO A 424 -7.85 -28.49 9.93
C PRO A 424 -7.56 -27.99 11.34
N LEU A 425 -8.43 -27.13 11.88
CA LEU A 425 -8.24 -26.50 13.19
C LEU A 425 -8.25 -27.53 14.32
N LYS A 426 -7.73 -27.17 15.49
CA LYS A 426 -7.95 -27.87 16.77
C LYS A 426 -8.88 -27.01 17.63
N GLY A 427 -9.48 -27.62 18.67
CA GLY A 427 -10.36 -26.92 19.60
C GLY A 427 -11.79 -26.75 19.09
N ALA A 428 -12.77 -27.14 19.92
CA ALA A 428 -14.17 -27.19 19.52
C ALA A 428 -14.76 -25.80 19.15
N ARG A 429 -14.36 -24.73 19.86
CA ARG A 429 -14.91 -23.39 19.64
C ARG A 429 -14.49 -22.81 18.28
N ALA A 430 -13.20 -22.91 17.93
CA ALA A 430 -12.70 -22.41 16.65
C ALA A 430 -13.20 -23.26 15.47
N LYS A 431 -13.24 -24.60 15.61
CA LYS A 431 -13.89 -25.49 14.62
C LYS A 431 -15.34 -25.06 14.37
N LYS A 432 -16.11 -24.83 15.44
CA LYS A 432 -17.50 -24.40 15.31
C LYS A 432 -17.64 -23.02 14.66
N GLY A 433 -16.73 -22.10 14.99
CA GLY A 433 -16.69 -20.77 14.36
C GLY A 433 -16.48 -20.84 12.86
N GLN A 434 -15.54 -21.67 12.40
CA GLN A 434 -15.29 -21.89 10.98
C GLN A 434 -16.49 -22.50 10.26
N GLU A 435 -17.17 -23.48 10.88
CA GLU A 435 -18.39 -24.06 10.32
C GLU A 435 -19.45 -22.98 10.08
N ILE A 436 -19.68 -22.10 11.06
CA ILE A 436 -20.70 -21.05 10.95
C ILE A 436 -20.26 -19.98 9.94
N PHE A 437 -18.97 -19.63 9.91
CA PHE A 437 -18.42 -18.66 8.95
C PHE A 437 -18.66 -19.08 7.49
N LEU A 438 -18.53 -20.37 7.20
CA LEU A 438 -18.71 -20.98 5.88
C LEU A 438 -20.17 -21.35 5.57
N ASP A 439 -21.08 -21.20 6.53
CA ASP A 439 -22.48 -21.57 6.38
C ASP A 439 -23.29 -20.43 5.75
N ASP A 440 -23.73 -20.63 4.51
CA ASP A 440 -24.53 -19.67 3.72
C ASP A 440 -25.97 -19.49 4.25
N SER A 441 -26.39 -20.25 5.27
CA SER A 441 -27.67 -20.07 5.95
C SER A 441 -27.54 -19.33 7.29
N ALA A 442 -26.40 -19.45 7.96
CA ALA A 442 -26.19 -18.91 9.30
C ALA A 442 -25.26 -17.69 9.31
N GLY A 443 -23.95 -17.89 9.19
CA GLY A 443 -22.96 -16.82 9.30
C GLY A 443 -22.82 -16.00 8.03
N LYS A 444 -22.93 -16.63 6.84
CA LYS A 444 -22.86 -15.98 5.52
C LYS A 444 -21.59 -15.16 5.27
N CYS A 445 -20.59 -15.27 6.15
CA CYS A 445 -19.40 -14.41 6.14
C CYS A 445 -18.56 -14.65 4.89
N ASN A 446 -18.47 -15.92 4.46
CA ASN A 446 -17.72 -16.33 3.29
C ASN A 446 -18.27 -15.81 1.95
N ILE A 447 -19.51 -15.27 1.92
CA ILE A 447 -20.09 -14.66 0.72
C ILE A 447 -19.28 -13.42 0.32
N CYS A 448 -18.98 -12.54 1.28
CA CYS A 448 -18.20 -11.32 1.04
C CYS A 448 -16.71 -11.51 1.37
N HIS A 449 -16.39 -12.33 2.36
CA HIS A 449 -15.02 -12.62 2.81
C HIS A 449 -14.61 -14.05 2.43
N ALA A 450 -14.55 -14.34 1.12
CA ALA A 450 -14.19 -15.66 0.64
C ALA A 450 -12.84 -16.08 1.23
N ASN A 451 -12.80 -17.26 1.86
CA ASN A 451 -11.61 -17.75 2.56
C ASN A 451 -11.07 -16.81 3.67
N ALA A 452 -11.94 -16.01 4.30
CA ALA A 452 -11.55 -14.93 5.21
C ALA A 452 -10.68 -13.84 4.55
N GLY A 453 -10.64 -13.78 3.21
CA GLY A 453 -9.96 -12.77 2.43
C GLY A 453 -10.80 -11.51 2.21
N ALA A 454 -10.35 -10.71 1.25
CA ALA A 454 -10.96 -9.43 0.86
C ALA A 454 -11.86 -9.54 -0.40
N THR A 455 -12.04 -10.74 -0.95
CA THR A 455 -12.79 -10.98 -2.19
C THR A 455 -14.08 -11.73 -1.94
N ALA A 456 -15.10 -11.47 -2.75
CA ALA A 456 -16.38 -12.16 -2.64
C ALA A 456 -16.38 -13.54 -3.30
N SER A 457 -17.11 -14.51 -2.75
CA SER A 457 -17.16 -15.89 -3.27
C SER A 457 -17.78 -15.99 -4.67
N PHE A 458 -18.67 -15.06 -4.99
CA PHE A 458 -19.34 -14.96 -6.30
C PHE A 458 -18.55 -14.13 -7.32
N ALA A 459 -17.43 -13.50 -6.92
CA ALA A 459 -16.53 -12.78 -7.81
C ALA A 459 -15.06 -13.05 -7.44
N PRO A 460 -14.55 -14.27 -7.69
CA PRO A 460 -13.23 -14.67 -7.22
C PRO A 460 -12.13 -13.72 -7.70
N GLY A 461 -11.29 -13.27 -6.77
CA GLY A 461 -10.18 -12.37 -7.04
C GLY A 461 -10.55 -10.89 -7.11
N LEU A 462 -11.84 -10.53 -7.03
CA LEU A 462 -12.29 -9.13 -7.07
C LEU A 462 -12.71 -8.65 -5.66
N ASN A 463 -12.22 -7.48 -5.27
CA ASN A 463 -12.63 -6.78 -4.05
C ASN A 463 -13.81 -5.84 -4.37
N ILE A 464 -14.94 -6.14 -3.74
CA ILE A 464 -16.23 -5.50 -3.95
C ILE A 464 -16.50 -4.52 -2.81
N ASN A 465 -17.04 -3.35 -3.16
CA ASN A 465 -17.55 -2.42 -2.15
C ASN A 465 -18.96 -2.79 -1.68
N PHE A 466 -19.21 -2.66 -0.39
CA PHE A 466 -20.53 -2.88 0.21
C PHE A 466 -20.93 -1.72 1.13
N ASP A 467 -22.22 -1.37 1.12
CA ASP A 467 -22.84 -0.63 2.22
C ASP A 467 -23.37 -1.63 3.25
N THR A 468 -22.64 -1.76 4.36
CA THR A 468 -22.99 -2.63 5.49
C THR A 468 -23.78 -1.90 6.58
N GLY A 469 -24.05 -0.60 6.43
CA GLY A 469 -24.77 0.19 7.41
C GLY A 469 -23.99 0.54 8.68
N VAL A 470 -22.67 0.39 8.71
CA VAL A 470 -21.83 0.81 9.85
C VAL A 470 -22.07 2.27 10.22
N GLU A 471 -22.23 3.14 9.23
CA GLU A 471 -22.53 4.58 9.44
C GLU A 471 -23.95 4.83 9.97
N ARG A 472 -24.85 3.85 9.89
CA ARG A 472 -26.21 3.92 10.46
C ARG A 472 -26.27 3.45 11.91
N LEU A 473 -25.14 3.06 12.52
CA LEU A 473 -25.12 2.67 13.93
C LEU A 473 -25.58 3.81 14.84
N PRO A 474 -26.52 3.55 15.77
CA PRO A 474 -26.91 4.55 16.75
C PRO A 474 -25.72 4.85 17.68
N GLY A 475 -25.46 6.14 17.91
CA GLY A 475 -24.44 6.58 18.86
C GLY A 475 -23.01 6.20 18.45
N LEU A 476 -22.62 6.44 17.20
CA LEU A 476 -21.22 6.30 16.76
C LEU A 476 -20.24 6.93 17.77
N PRO A 477 -19.24 6.20 18.29
CA PRO A 477 -18.40 6.68 19.39
C PRO A 477 -17.72 8.03 19.12
N ALA A 478 -17.20 8.25 17.91
CA ALA A 478 -16.58 9.51 17.53
C ALA A 478 -17.56 10.69 17.61
N ARG A 479 -18.81 10.49 17.16
CA ARG A 479 -19.86 11.53 17.16
C ARG A 479 -20.43 11.83 18.53
N LEU A 480 -20.40 10.85 19.45
CA LEU A 480 -20.72 11.08 20.86
C LEU A 480 -19.67 11.97 21.55
N VAL A 481 -18.43 11.90 21.09
CA VAL A 481 -17.29 12.68 21.64
C VAL A 481 -17.16 14.05 20.99
N ASP A 482 -17.43 14.12 19.67
CA ASP A 482 -17.39 15.32 18.84
C ASP A 482 -18.51 15.24 17.80
N SER A 483 -19.61 15.94 18.05
CA SER A 483 -20.80 15.94 17.17
C SER A 483 -20.56 16.61 15.83
N SER A 484 -19.43 17.30 15.64
CA SER A 484 -19.05 17.91 14.35
C SER A 484 -18.49 16.91 13.36
N VAL A 485 -18.16 15.69 13.78
CA VAL A 485 -17.73 14.62 12.88
C VAL A 485 -18.88 14.27 11.92
N PRO A 486 -18.70 14.46 10.60
CA PRO A 486 -19.70 14.07 9.63
C PRO A 486 -19.71 12.55 9.47
N PHE A 487 -20.79 12.04 8.88
CA PHE A 487 -20.82 10.65 8.43
C PHE A 487 -19.84 10.48 7.26
N ASP A 488 -19.34 9.27 7.09
CA ASP A 488 -18.47 8.90 5.97
C ASP A 488 -19.30 8.26 4.85
N GLY A 489 -19.31 8.86 3.66
CA GLY A 489 -20.12 8.34 2.54
C GLY A 489 -19.42 7.30 1.69
N GLY A 490 -18.23 6.84 2.08
CA GLY A 490 -17.53 5.79 1.35
C GLY A 490 -17.11 6.25 -0.04
N PHE A 491 -17.31 5.41 -1.05
CA PHE A 491 -16.74 5.63 -2.38
C PHE A 491 -17.33 6.83 -3.11
N GLY A 492 -16.45 7.74 -3.53
CA GLY A 492 -16.76 8.84 -4.42
C GLY A 492 -16.98 10.16 -3.68
N ARG A 493 -17.15 11.25 -4.43
CA ARG A 493 -17.21 12.63 -3.89
C ARG A 493 -18.57 13.30 -4.12
N ASP A 494 -19.52 12.55 -4.64
CA ASP A 494 -20.80 13.09 -5.03
C ASP A 494 -21.69 13.21 -3.80
N CYS A 495 -22.30 14.38 -3.65
CA CYS A 495 -23.29 14.62 -2.61
C CYS A 495 -24.55 13.85 -3.01
N GLU A 496 -24.76 12.70 -2.38
CA GLU A 496 -25.92 11.86 -2.64
C GLU A 496 -27.03 12.19 -1.64
N PRO A 497 -28.18 12.75 -2.07
CA PRO A 497 -29.26 13.09 -1.14
C PRO A 497 -29.77 11.87 -0.35
N ALA A 498 -29.67 10.68 -0.94
CA ALA A 498 -30.03 9.42 -0.29
C ALA A 498 -29.18 9.08 0.93
N THR A 499 -27.96 9.62 1.04
CA THR A 499 -27.07 9.45 2.19
C THR A 499 -27.25 10.58 3.21
N GLY A 500 -28.19 11.51 2.97
CA GLY A 500 -28.46 12.67 3.83
C GLY A 500 -27.59 13.88 3.51
N CYS A 501 -26.87 13.86 2.39
CA CYS A 501 -26.10 15.00 1.91
C CYS A 501 -27.01 16.12 1.36
N ASP A 502 -26.76 17.38 1.75
CA ASP A 502 -27.38 18.56 1.14
C ASP A 502 -26.30 19.40 0.45
N PRO A 503 -26.34 19.50 -0.90
CA PRO A 503 -25.30 20.19 -1.66
C PRO A 503 -25.24 21.70 -1.40
N ASN A 504 -26.25 22.28 -0.76
CA ASN A 504 -26.29 23.71 -0.41
C ASN A 504 -25.78 23.99 1.01
N ASN A 505 -25.47 22.96 1.79
CA ASN A 505 -24.90 23.07 3.10
C ASN A 505 -23.63 22.19 3.16
N PRO A 506 -22.42 22.78 3.09
CA PRO A 506 -21.17 22.02 3.13
C PRO A 506 -20.99 21.17 4.40
N ALA A 507 -21.75 21.46 5.46
CA ALA A 507 -21.81 20.67 6.69
C ALA A 507 -22.91 19.58 6.67
N ALA A 508 -23.70 19.48 5.61
CA ALA A 508 -24.78 18.52 5.49
C ALA A 508 -24.36 17.31 4.67
N GLY A 509 -24.06 16.26 5.43
CA GLY A 509 -24.13 14.86 5.05
C GLY A 509 -22.96 14.30 4.23
N PRO A 510 -22.88 12.97 4.20
CA PRO A 510 -21.72 12.25 3.68
C PRO A 510 -21.63 12.30 2.15
N PHE A 511 -20.44 12.58 1.62
CA PHE A 511 -20.12 12.47 0.19
C PHE A 511 -19.74 11.03 -0.16
N GLY A 512 -20.26 10.53 -1.29
CA GLY A 512 -20.03 9.16 -1.75
C GLY A 512 -21.31 8.32 -1.78
N ASN A 513 -21.19 7.09 -2.29
CA ASN A 513 -22.31 6.19 -2.58
C ASN A 513 -22.68 5.24 -1.41
N GLY A 514 -22.10 5.45 -0.23
CA GLY A 514 -22.29 4.66 0.99
C GLY A 514 -21.47 3.37 1.08
N THR A 515 -20.66 3.05 0.06
CA THR A 515 -20.00 1.74 -0.03
C THR A 515 -18.51 1.78 0.32
N PHE A 516 -18.01 0.71 0.96
CA PHE A 516 -16.63 0.56 1.41
C PHE A 516 -16.04 -0.77 0.94
N ASN A 517 -14.73 -0.79 0.68
CA ASN A 517 -13.95 -1.98 0.31
C ASN A 517 -14.09 -3.06 1.38
N THR A 518 -14.10 -4.31 0.95
CA THR A 518 -14.07 -5.45 1.87
C THR A 518 -12.63 -5.63 2.41
N PRO A 519 -12.38 -5.54 3.73
CA PRO A 519 -11.05 -5.80 4.28
C PRO A 519 -10.79 -7.31 4.44
N PRO A 520 -9.52 -7.77 4.38
CA PRO A 520 -9.19 -9.14 4.75
C PRO A 520 -9.41 -9.38 6.25
N LEU A 521 -9.81 -10.59 6.63
CA LEU A 521 -10.10 -10.96 8.02
C LEU A 521 -9.00 -11.83 8.66
N VAL A 522 -8.04 -12.34 7.87
CA VAL A 522 -6.93 -13.15 8.38
C VAL A 522 -6.12 -12.36 9.42
N GLU A 523 -5.86 -11.08 9.17
CA GLU A 523 -5.10 -10.17 10.04
C GLU A 523 -5.97 -9.36 11.02
N ALA A 524 -7.28 -9.64 11.11
CA ALA A 524 -8.20 -8.71 11.78
C ALA A 524 -8.07 -8.67 13.32
N ALA A 525 -7.83 -9.81 13.97
CA ALA A 525 -8.05 -9.93 15.42
C ALA A 525 -7.08 -9.09 16.29
N ASP A 526 -5.97 -8.61 15.74
CA ASP A 526 -4.96 -7.75 16.37
C ASP A 526 -4.77 -6.39 15.68
N SER A 527 -5.59 -6.07 14.69
CA SER A 527 -5.60 -4.78 13.98
C SER A 527 -6.79 -3.89 14.35
N GLY A 528 -7.53 -4.27 15.40
CA GLY A 528 -8.61 -3.45 15.97
C GLY A 528 -8.13 -2.07 16.44
N PRO A 529 -9.02 -1.07 16.58
CA PRO A 529 -10.49 -1.17 16.46
C PRO A 529 -11.00 -1.43 15.03
N PHE A 530 -12.29 -1.73 14.89
CA PHE A 530 -12.88 -2.32 13.69
C PHE A 530 -13.81 -1.38 12.93
N PHE A 531 -13.94 -1.68 11.64
CA PHE A 531 -14.57 -0.86 10.59
C PHE A 531 -13.78 0.39 10.23
N HIS A 532 -14.17 1.06 9.14
CA HIS A 532 -13.48 2.24 8.64
C HIS A 532 -13.46 3.41 9.63
N ASN A 533 -14.37 3.43 10.60
CA ASN A 533 -14.53 4.49 11.59
C ASN A 533 -14.25 4.03 13.04
N ASN A 534 -13.61 2.87 13.23
CA ASN A 534 -13.26 2.32 14.54
C ASN A 534 -14.45 2.18 15.51
N ALA A 535 -15.68 1.97 15.01
CA ALA A 535 -16.91 1.92 15.79
C ALA A 535 -17.04 0.71 16.74
N ARG A 536 -16.19 -0.32 16.61
CA ARG A 536 -16.14 -1.48 17.51
C ARG A 536 -14.72 -1.71 18.01
N GLN A 537 -14.58 -1.96 19.31
CA GLN A 537 -13.25 -2.14 19.93
C GLN A 537 -12.75 -3.59 19.91
N THR A 538 -13.66 -4.56 19.84
CA THR A 538 -13.34 -5.99 19.92
C THR A 538 -13.84 -6.74 18.70
N ILE A 539 -13.14 -7.82 18.33
CA ILE A 539 -13.54 -8.66 17.20
C ILE A 539 -14.91 -9.30 17.47
N GLU A 540 -15.23 -9.62 18.73
CA GLU A 540 -16.56 -10.08 19.14
C GLU A 540 -17.64 -9.03 18.85
N GLY A 541 -17.38 -7.76 19.19
CA GLY A 541 -18.31 -6.67 18.91
C GLY A 541 -18.44 -6.35 17.42
N ALA A 542 -17.39 -6.59 16.63
CA ALA A 542 -17.41 -6.48 15.18
C ALA A 542 -18.22 -7.63 14.53
N VAL A 543 -18.14 -8.85 15.06
CA VAL A 543 -19.00 -9.97 14.61
C VAL A 543 -20.45 -9.74 15.03
N ASP A 544 -20.69 -9.26 16.25
CA ASP A 544 -22.05 -8.99 16.75
C ASP A 544 -22.74 -7.84 16.01
N PHE A 545 -21.98 -6.92 15.41
CA PHE A 545 -22.54 -5.87 14.56
C PHE A 545 -23.47 -6.41 13.46
N TYR A 546 -23.16 -7.58 12.89
CA TYR A 546 -23.96 -8.17 11.83
C TYR A 546 -25.35 -8.68 12.32
N ASN A 547 -25.58 -8.76 13.63
CA ASN A 547 -26.92 -8.98 14.18
C ASN A 547 -27.80 -7.72 14.23
N SER A 548 -27.20 -6.53 14.06
CA SER A 548 -27.88 -5.27 14.28
C SER A 548 -28.86 -4.91 13.16
N ASP A 549 -29.88 -4.13 13.49
CA ASP A 549 -30.79 -3.54 12.50
C ASP A 549 -30.04 -2.69 11.48
N ALA A 550 -28.99 -1.98 11.90
CA ALA A 550 -28.15 -1.17 11.00
C ALA A 550 -27.55 -2.00 9.85
N PHE A 551 -27.11 -3.24 10.13
CA PHE A 551 -26.67 -4.17 9.09
C PHE A 551 -27.86 -4.82 8.38
N ASN A 552 -28.83 -5.36 9.10
CA ASN A 552 -29.92 -6.12 8.49
C ASN A 552 -30.79 -5.27 7.55
N ASP A 553 -30.94 -3.97 7.83
CA ASP A 553 -31.66 -3.02 6.96
C ASP A 553 -30.75 -2.38 5.89
N SER A 554 -29.45 -2.69 5.88
CA SER A 554 -28.51 -2.18 4.87
C SER A 554 -28.69 -2.87 3.51
N PRO A 555 -28.24 -2.24 2.40
CA PRO A 555 -28.20 -2.91 1.09
C PRO A 555 -27.47 -4.26 1.11
N ALA A 556 -26.33 -4.36 1.81
CA ALA A 556 -25.60 -5.63 1.92
C ALA A 556 -26.33 -6.67 2.77
N GLY A 557 -26.97 -6.25 3.87
CA GLY A 557 -27.79 -7.13 4.70
C GLY A 557 -28.98 -7.69 3.92
N GLN A 558 -29.71 -6.83 3.22
CA GLN A 558 -30.83 -7.24 2.36
C GLN A 558 -30.38 -8.16 1.22
N PHE A 559 -29.23 -7.88 0.60
CA PHE A 559 -28.65 -8.72 -0.45
C PHE A 559 -28.44 -10.18 -0.01
N ILE A 560 -27.99 -10.40 1.24
CA ILE A 560 -27.79 -11.75 1.77
C ILE A 560 -28.99 -12.27 2.60
N GLY A 561 -30.08 -11.53 2.70
CA GLY A 561 -31.26 -11.88 3.49
C GLY A 561 -31.05 -11.82 5.02
N GLY A 562 -30.17 -10.93 5.48
CA GLY A 562 -29.86 -10.67 6.88
C GLY A 562 -29.02 -11.75 7.58
N ILE A 563 -28.53 -11.41 8.78
CA ILE A 563 -27.80 -12.30 9.68
C ILE A 563 -28.45 -12.25 11.08
N GLN A 564 -28.68 -13.43 11.65
CA GLN A 564 -29.16 -13.58 13.02
C GLN A 564 -28.43 -14.74 13.73
N LEU A 565 -27.46 -14.38 14.55
CA LEU A 565 -26.57 -15.26 15.29
C LEU A 565 -26.87 -15.20 16.78
N LYS A 566 -26.90 -16.37 17.42
CA LYS A 566 -26.90 -16.46 18.89
C LYS A 566 -25.57 -16.00 19.45
N ALA A 567 -25.55 -15.52 20.69
CA ALA A 567 -24.33 -15.04 21.36
C ALA A 567 -23.17 -16.07 21.33
N ASN A 568 -23.47 -17.37 21.48
CA ASN A 568 -22.46 -18.42 21.39
C ASN A 568 -21.91 -18.63 19.97
N GLN A 569 -22.70 -18.34 18.93
CA GLN A 569 -22.25 -18.37 17.53
C GLN A 569 -21.34 -17.19 17.23
N VAL A 570 -21.67 -15.98 17.72
CA VAL A 570 -20.80 -14.79 17.65
C VAL A 570 -19.43 -15.10 18.28
N LEU A 571 -19.41 -15.63 19.51
CA LEU A 571 -18.17 -16.00 20.19
C LEU A 571 -17.40 -17.12 19.49
N ALA A 572 -18.09 -18.03 18.80
CA ALA A 572 -17.44 -19.09 18.02
C ALA A 572 -16.75 -18.52 16.78
N ILE A 573 -17.42 -17.68 16.00
CA ILE A 573 -16.83 -17.00 14.83
C ILE A 573 -15.65 -16.12 15.26
N ALA A 574 -15.81 -15.33 16.31
CA ALA A 574 -14.71 -14.53 16.86
C ALA A 574 -13.51 -15.40 17.27
N ALA A 575 -13.74 -16.56 17.90
CA ALA A 575 -12.67 -17.50 18.22
C ALA A 575 -11.98 -18.07 16.96
N PHE A 576 -12.72 -18.32 15.89
CA PHE A 576 -12.14 -18.71 14.60
C PHE A 576 -11.23 -17.61 14.04
N LEU A 577 -11.72 -16.37 13.97
CA LEU A 577 -10.93 -15.22 13.49
C LEU A 577 -9.66 -14.98 14.32
N ARG A 578 -9.75 -15.13 15.65
CA ARG A 578 -8.59 -15.09 16.56
C ARG A 578 -7.57 -16.19 16.26
N VAL A 579 -8.01 -17.42 15.99
CA VAL A 579 -7.10 -18.54 15.71
C VAL A 579 -6.41 -18.40 14.36
N ILE A 580 -7.12 -18.00 13.31
CA ILE A 580 -6.47 -17.76 11.99
C ILE A 580 -5.49 -16.59 12.03
N ASN A 581 -5.80 -15.54 12.79
CA ASN A 581 -4.88 -14.42 13.01
C ASN A 581 -3.63 -14.84 13.79
N ALA A 582 -3.77 -15.64 14.86
CA ALA A 582 -2.61 -16.19 15.57
C ALA A 582 -1.76 -17.11 14.69
N LEU A 583 -2.37 -17.87 13.77
CA LEU A 583 -1.66 -18.70 12.80
C LEU A 583 -0.89 -17.84 11.78
N GLU A 584 -1.47 -16.76 11.29
CA GLU A 584 -0.80 -15.82 10.38
C GLU A 584 0.35 -15.08 11.06
N ASN A 585 0.15 -14.62 12.29
CA ASN A 585 1.21 -14.03 13.10
C ASN A 585 2.40 -14.98 13.26
N ILE A 586 2.15 -16.26 13.57
CA ILE A 586 3.20 -17.29 13.64
C ILE A 586 3.91 -17.49 12.29
N ARG A 587 3.15 -17.55 11.19
CA ARG A 587 3.73 -17.69 9.84
C ARG A 587 4.67 -16.52 9.55
N ASN A 588 4.19 -15.30 9.76
CA ASN A 588 4.94 -14.08 9.46
C ASN A 588 6.17 -13.90 10.38
N SER A 589 6.05 -14.21 11.67
CA SER A 589 7.18 -14.13 12.61
C SER A 589 8.27 -15.17 12.31
N ILE A 590 7.91 -16.39 11.89
CA ILE A 590 8.89 -17.39 11.41
C ILE A 590 9.61 -16.90 10.15
N GLU A 591 8.90 -16.25 9.23
CA GLU A 591 9.48 -15.67 8.02
C GLU A 591 10.49 -14.55 8.35
N LEU A 592 10.12 -13.64 9.25
CA LEU A 592 10.98 -12.57 9.77
C LEU A 592 12.20 -13.13 10.51
N ASP A 593 12.02 -14.15 11.33
CA ASP A 593 13.09 -14.86 12.04
C ASP A 593 14.08 -15.50 11.05
N ASN A 594 13.58 -16.15 10.00
CA ASN A 594 14.43 -16.71 8.95
C ASN A 594 15.19 -15.63 8.19
N ARG A 595 14.56 -14.48 7.90
CA ARG A 595 15.25 -13.33 7.29
C ARG A 595 16.33 -12.75 8.20
N ALA A 596 16.07 -12.66 9.51
CA ALA A 596 17.05 -12.21 10.49
C ALA A 596 18.29 -13.13 10.60
N LYS A 597 18.18 -14.42 10.22
CA LYS A 597 19.34 -15.33 10.12
C LYS A 597 20.26 -15.01 8.94
N LEU A 598 19.72 -14.39 7.88
CA LEU A 598 20.48 -13.96 6.70
C LEU A 598 21.21 -12.64 6.93
N ALA A 599 20.81 -11.87 7.96
CA ALA A 599 21.44 -10.60 8.31
C ALA A 599 22.91 -10.77 8.72
N GLY A 600 23.80 -9.99 8.09
CA GLY A 600 25.24 -10.00 8.36
C GLY A 600 25.60 -9.29 9.67
N THR A 601 24.79 -8.32 10.11
CA THR A 601 25.01 -7.55 11.33
C THR A 601 23.82 -7.61 12.30
N LEU A 602 24.06 -7.25 13.57
CA LEU A 602 22.97 -7.07 14.53
C LEU A 602 22.02 -5.94 14.12
N SER A 603 22.54 -4.88 13.50
CA SER A 603 21.73 -3.74 13.06
C SER A 603 20.69 -4.17 12.02
N GLU A 604 21.11 -4.97 11.04
CA GLU A 604 20.23 -5.53 10.01
C GLU A 604 19.21 -6.51 10.61
N ALA A 605 19.59 -7.30 11.62
CA ALA A 605 18.70 -8.26 12.27
C ALA A 605 17.69 -7.62 13.23
N ARG A 606 17.92 -6.39 13.71
CA ARG A 606 17.14 -5.80 14.80
C ARG A 606 15.68 -5.57 14.47
N ARG A 607 15.40 -5.00 13.29
CA ARG A 607 14.04 -4.68 12.85
C ARG A 607 13.20 -5.93 12.58
N PRO A 608 13.64 -6.93 11.78
CA PRO A 608 12.87 -8.15 11.59
C PRO A 608 12.62 -8.90 12.91
N LEU A 609 13.60 -8.99 13.81
CA LEU A 609 13.38 -9.56 15.15
C LEU A 609 12.49 -8.69 16.04
N GLY A 610 12.44 -7.38 15.80
CA GLY A 610 11.54 -6.43 16.45
C GLY A 610 10.09 -6.72 16.11
N VAL A 611 9.78 -6.80 14.81
CA VAL A 611 8.45 -7.12 14.29
C VAL A 611 8.06 -8.55 14.63
N SER A 612 8.97 -9.53 14.50
CA SER A 612 8.71 -10.93 14.90
C SER A 612 8.30 -11.02 16.38
N SER A 613 9.00 -10.30 17.27
CA SER A 613 8.63 -10.24 18.68
C SER A 613 7.26 -9.58 18.92
N ALA A 614 6.85 -8.63 18.07
CA ALA A 614 5.54 -7.99 18.15
C ALA A 614 4.44 -8.97 17.70
N ASP A 615 4.58 -9.58 16.52
CA ASP A 615 3.65 -10.58 15.98
C ASP A 615 3.43 -11.77 16.95
N ILE A 616 4.51 -12.29 17.57
CA ILE A 616 4.38 -13.33 18.62
C ILE A 616 3.61 -12.79 19.84
N GLY A 617 3.88 -11.55 20.22
CA GLY A 617 3.14 -10.87 21.29
C GLY A 617 1.66 -10.72 20.99
N ASP A 618 1.32 -10.45 19.74
CA ASP A 618 -0.05 -10.26 19.27
C ASP A 618 -0.80 -11.58 19.23
N ALA A 619 -0.18 -12.64 18.71
CA ALA A 619 -0.70 -14.01 18.80
C ALA A 619 -0.99 -14.43 20.26
N ILE A 620 -0.11 -14.10 21.20
CA ILE A 620 -0.33 -14.33 22.64
C ILE A 620 -1.58 -13.57 23.11
N ARG A 621 -1.67 -12.25 22.87
CA ARG A 621 -2.81 -11.43 23.33
C ARG A 621 -4.14 -11.93 22.75
N VAL A 622 -4.14 -12.27 21.47
CA VAL A 622 -5.33 -12.71 20.72
C VAL A 622 -5.87 -14.03 21.27
N LEU A 623 -5.00 -14.98 21.57
CA LEU A 623 -5.36 -16.28 22.15
C LEU A 623 -5.75 -16.18 23.63
N GLU A 624 -4.98 -15.44 24.44
CA GLU A 624 -5.27 -15.26 25.87
C GLU A 624 -6.58 -14.53 26.11
N GLY A 625 -6.92 -13.55 25.27
CA GLY A 625 -8.14 -12.75 25.40
C GLY A 625 -9.44 -13.56 25.43
N GLN A 626 -9.43 -14.80 24.93
CA GLN A 626 -10.58 -15.72 24.97
C GLN A 626 -10.23 -17.12 25.49
N GLY A 627 -9.06 -17.30 26.12
CA GLY A 627 -8.62 -18.59 26.65
C GLY A 627 -8.45 -19.69 25.60
N LEU A 628 -8.02 -19.33 24.39
CA LEU A 628 -7.89 -20.24 23.25
C LEU A 628 -6.48 -20.87 23.24
N HIS A 629 -6.40 -22.19 23.07
CA HIS A 629 -5.12 -22.91 22.90
C HIS A 629 -4.02 -22.53 23.92
N LEU A 630 -4.35 -22.47 25.22
CA LEU A 630 -3.39 -22.07 26.27
C LEU A 630 -2.02 -22.77 26.23
N PRO A 631 -1.89 -24.05 25.86
CA PRO A 631 -0.58 -24.66 25.71
C PRO A 631 0.25 -24.06 24.54
N ALA A 632 -0.40 -23.59 23.46
CA ALA A 632 0.27 -22.84 22.38
C ALA A 632 0.78 -21.48 22.87
N VAL A 633 0.01 -20.80 23.72
CA VAL A 633 0.44 -19.55 24.38
C VAL A 633 1.73 -19.75 25.18
N GLY A 634 1.85 -20.89 25.88
CA GLY A 634 3.08 -21.24 26.61
C GLY A 634 4.30 -21.31 25.71
N ASP A 635 4.18 -21.98 24.56
CA ASP A 635 5.27 -22.08 23.57
C ASP A 635 5.57 -20.70 22.93
N LEU A 636 4.55 -19.90 22.60
CA LEU A 636 4.74 -18.55 22.07
C LEU A 636 5.50 -17.63 23.05
N LYS A 637 5.22 -17.74 24.35
CA LYS A 637 5.99 -17.02 25.39
C LYS A 637 7.46 -17.45 25.41
N ASN A 638 7.76 -18.73 25.17
CA ASN A 638 9.15 -19.20 25.01
C ASN A 638 9.81 -18.65 23.74
N ALA A 639 9.07 -18.64 22.64
CA ALA A 639 9.53 -18.11 21.36
C ALA A 639 9.90 -16.64 21.49
N ARG A 640 8.98 -15.82 22.01
CA ARG A 640 9.19 -14.38 22.20
C ARG A 640 10.42 -14.07 23.04
N ARG A 641 10.61 -14.78 24.16
CA ARG A 641 11.85 -14.64 24.99
C ARG A 641 13.11 -14.92 24.19
N SER A 642 13.08 -15.93 23.32
CA SER A 642 14.22 -16.30 22.48
C SER A 642 14.51 -15.24 21.42
N VAL A 643 13.46 -14.69 20.76
CA VAL A 643 13.57 -13.58 19.80
C VAL A 643 14.10 -12.31 20.46
N GLU A 644 13.58 -11.94 21.63
CA GLU A 644 14.03 -10.75 22.37
C GLU A 644 15.50 -10.85 22.79
N LEU A 645 15.97 -12.04 23.15
CA LEU A 645 17.39 -12.30 23.43
C LEU A 645 18.23 -12.27 22.15
N ALA A 646 17.75 -12.87 21.06
CA ALA A 646 18.41 -12.84 19.76
C ALA A 646 18.62 -11.40 19.27
N ARG A 647 17.62 -10.53 19.46
CA ARG A 647 17.65 -9.10 19.08
C ARG A 647 18.72 -8.29 19.81
N ARG A 648 19.26 -8.81 20.91
CA ARG A 648 20.33 -8.19 21.71
C ARG A 648 21.68 -8.90 21.55
N THR A 649 21.75 -9.98 20.79
CA THR A 649 22.93 -10.84 20.68
C THR A 649 23.79 -10.47 19.47
N PRO A 650 24.99 -9.87 19.67
CA PRO A 650 25.83 -9.43 18.55
C PRO A 650 26.50 -10.59 17.82
N VAL A 651 26.77 -11.70 18.51
CA VAL A 651 27.42 -12.89 17.94
C VAL A 651 26.44 -13.64 17.05
N THR A 652 26.65 -13.62 15.73
CA THR A 652 25.74 -14.22 14.74
C THR A 652 25.44 -15.70 15.01
N ALA A 653 26.45 -16.50 15.37
CA ALA A 653 26.23 -17.92 15.67
C ALA A 653 25.27 -18.13 16.85
N LEU A 654 25.47 -17.40 17.95
CA LEU A 654 24.59 -17.46 19.13
C LEU A 654 23.20 -16.89 18.83
N ARG A 655 23.13 -15.79 18.08
CA ARG A 655 21.87 -15.21 17.61
C ARG A 655 21.06 -16.24 16.82
N ASN A 656 21.70 -16.95 15.88
CA ASN A 656 21.03 -17.94 15.05
C ASN A 656 20.56 -19.17 15.85
N ILE A 657 21.27 -19.58 16.90
CA ILE A 657 20.79 -20.63 17.84
C ILE A 657 19.50 -20.19 18.53
N LEU A 658 19.44 -18.94 19.00
CA LEU A 658 18.26 -18.38 19.65
C LEU A 658 17.08 -18.24 18.69
N ILE A 659 17.35 -17.81 17.45
CA ILE A 659 16.32 -17.75 16.40
C ILE A 659 15.77 -19.14 16.09
N ASN A 660 16.64 -20.15 15.90
CA ASN A 660 16.17 -21.52 15.65
C ASN A 660 15.34 -22.07 16.82
N ARG A 661 15.70 -21.73 18.07
CA ARG A 661 14.87 -22.07 19.23
C ARG A 661 13.51 -21.37 19.18
N ALA A 662 13.46 -20.10 18.80
CA ALA A 662 12.20 -19.38 18.64
C ALA A 662 11.30 -20.02 17.58
N ILE A 663 11.85 -20.34 16.40
CA ILE A 663 11.13 -21.01 15.31
C ILE A 663 10.55 -22.34 15.79
N ALA A 664 11.35 -23.19 16.46
CA ALA A 664 10.88 -24.48 16.95
C ALA A 664 9.72 -24.35 17.96
N GLU A 665 9.73 -23.34 18.83
CA GLU A 665 8.61 -23.08 19.76
C GLU A 665 7.36 -22.57 19.02
N GLN A 666 7.52 -21.75 17.98
CA GLN A 666 6.41 -21.29 17.15
C GLN A 666 5.77 -22.43 16.35
N GLU A 667 6.58 -23.35 15.81
CA GLU A 667 6.09 -24.55 15.12
C GLU A 667 5.31 -25.48 16.07
N LYS A 668 5.78 -25.64 17.33
CA LYS A 668 5.03 -26.36 18.37
C LYS A 668 3.70 -25.66 18.66
N ALA A 669 3.70 -24.34 18.81
CA ALA A 669 2.48 -23.57 19.02
C ALA A 669 1.48 -23.77 17.88
N ARG A 670 1.93 -23.67 16.62
CA ARG A 670 1.13 -23.97 15.43
C ARG A 670 0.56 -25.38 15.48
N GLY A 671 1.38 -26.38 15.78
CA GLY A 671 0.96 -27.78 15.91
C GLY A 671 -0.08 -28.04 17.00
N ARG A 672 -0.29 -27.12 17.94
CA ARG A 672 -1.38 -27.18 18.94
C ARG A 672 -2.68 -26.53 18.48
N MET A 673 -2.65 -25.78 17.37
CA MET A 673 -3.79 -25.06 16.81
C MET A 673 -4.36 -25.71 15.55
N VAL A 674 -3.55 -26.46 14.80
CA VAL A 674 -3.98 -27.19 13.60
C VAL A 674 -3.49 -28.64 13.62
N GLU A 675 -4.20 -29.51 12.91
CA GLU A 675 -3.76 -30.87 12.59
C GLU A 675 -2.69 -30.79 11.47
N GLY A 676 -1.75 -31.74 11.50
CA GLY A 676 -0.46 -31.68 10.80
C GLY A 676 -0.58 -31.63 9.28
#